data_AF-A0A3D5NXK0-F1
#
_entry.id   AF-A0A3D5NXK0-F1
#
_cell.length_a   1.000
_cell.length_b   1.000
_cell.length_c   1.000
_cell.angle_alpha   90.00
_cell.angle_beta   90.00
_cell.angle_gamma   90.00
#
_symmetry.space_group_name_H-M   'P 1'
#
loop_
_entity.id
_entity.type
_entity.pdbx_description
1 polymer ?
#
loop_
_entity_poly.entity_id
_entity_poly.type
_entity_poly.pdbx_seq_one_letter_code
_entity_poly.pdbx_strand_id
1 'polypeptide(L)'
;MDYALSDEVIFNLDPDGLEEWPNINSQKLKGLLARAEKERVKLVPGEVTELSIFNDNLITLLTAIGIVYPQYHVGIRSEIVHWQITLKSDPGRVALLQDFHRILVDSFRHRLGLPASMATTPDSEQSYGWLEVIQFDDDVSDDHRARILDAMSNTPLLNEALFTFYHGRSLRLQDIPVEGIAVELLGSAHRKAVYKVDIQTRELDTFYFAINVNIDLPREILESEVRWLQASVTYQQEDKIVEEFGGYYPDQELWTEEFIPGKTVEQHLYLLKEGRTDINTPPAAFLWPHFVWTGIGAYFSFWRQTQFEVFVADPNPANIIIPPHDYYRGGRIISIASRVRNQTPYQTLHLILEKYIHETARTFLDINAYLTPTMVYSPIYEALEPEHGRHFLEMAIADSQCPAELREEVQNFLDEVETQGFCPKPVFFAILRYQRWLKINPDATLRAKGRYIQELLKDYNITDCTKLYPDARLRLFLDTVFAEASLVVRAHLRSWMSQQRELSLPDTRHQWEIRELLSNHELSDEEAYFLKRLPLPHLSGADSIEIIANPQTGFQDVEIMVTRRDFKGDNFHIRRPINPKEILRLHRLFGEFQLDVQFKSEHEYLLALNENGHVIAGLFYEPVDTTNIFMDKIVVASSYSGRGISRALMDEFFNRIRGRGYDVVTTGFYQPGYFYKQGFRVEKNYEGLVKQLN
;
A
#
# COMPACT_ATOMS: atom_id res chain seq x y z
N MET A 1 25.84 -5.42 6.17
CA MET A 1 25.45 -5.77 7.55
C MET A 1 26.69 -5.94 8.41
N ASP A 2 27.74 -6.57 7.91
CA ASP A 2 29.01 -6.77 8.63
C ASP A 2 29.59 -5.47 9.24
N TYR A 3 29.44 -4.33 8.57
CA TYR A 3 29.82 -3.02 9.10
C TYR A 3 29.01 -2.59 10.34
N ALA A 4 27.69 -2.84 10.35
CA ALA A 4 26.82 -2.53 11.49
C ALA A 4 27.06 -3.47 12.68
N LEU A 5 27.65 -4.65 12.43
CA LEU A 5 27.99 -5.65 13.43
C LEU A 5 29.40 -5.47 14.01
N SER A 6 30.12 -4.41 13.63
CA SER A 6 31.42 -4.05 14.20
C SER A 6 31.30 -3.80 15.71
N ASP A 7 32.28 -4.30 16.48
CA ASP A 7 32.42 -4.05 17.93
C ASP A 7 33.02 -2.67 18.22
N GLU A 8 33.51 -1.96 17.20
CA GLU A 8 33.98 -0.58 17.28
C GLU A 8 32.94 0.39 16.69
N VAL A 9 32.80 1.55 17.33
CA VAL A 9 31.91 2.62 16.88
C VAL A 9 32.60 3.42 15.78
N ILE A 10 31.99 3.48 14.60
CA ILE A 10 32.54 4.21 13.44
C ILE A 10 31.67 5.43 13.15
N PHE A 11 32.25 6.62 13.27
CA PHE A 11 31.58 7.89 12.98
C PHE A 11 32.27 8.72 11.88
N ASN A 12 33.42 8.28 11.37
CA ASN A 12 34.17 9.08 10.40
C ASN A 12 33.56 8.94 9.00
N LEU A 13 32.73 9.91 8.62
CA LEU A 13 32.18 10.07 7.28
C LEU A 13 33.02 11.10 6.53
N ASP A 14 33.85 10.64 5.61
CA ASP A 14 34.54 11.48 4.62
C ASP A 14 33.86 11.29 3.26
N PRO A 15 33.00 12.23 2.81
CA PRO A 15 32.27 12.10 1.54
C PRO A 15 33.18 11.82 0.34
N ASP A 16 34.39 12.39 0.33
CA ASP A 16 35.36 12.25 -0.76
C ASP A 16 36.00 10.84 -0.79
N GLY A 17 35.96 10.12 0.34
CA GLY A 17 36.49 8.76 0.47
C GLY A 17 35.50 7.63 0.16
N LEU A 18 34.24 7.94 -0.19
CA LEU A 18 33.15 6.95 -0.33
C LEU A 18 32.93 6.43 -1.78
N GLU A 19 33.73 6.87 -2.75
CA GLU A 19 33.54 6.56 -4.18
C GLU A 19 33.62 5.06 -4.54
N GLU A 20 34.27 4.23 -3.71
CA GLU A 20 34.48 2.79 -3.97
C GLU A 20 33.45 1.85 -3.29
N TRP A 21 32.33 2.37 -2.78
CA TRP A 21 31.37 1.55 -2.04
C TRP A 21 30.52 0.61 -2.92
N PRO A 22 30.32 -0.66 -2.50
CA PRO A 22 29.58 -1.65 -3.30
C PRO A 22 28.11 -1.28 -3.51
N ASN A 23 27.57 -1.60 -4.69
CA ASN A 23 26.20 -1.31 -5.08
C ASN A 23 25.17 -2.00 -4.16
N ILE A 24 24.29 -1.21 -3.54
CA ILE A 24 23.18 -1.69 -2.73
C ILE A 24 21.86 -1.54 -3.50
N ASN A 25 21.14 -2.66 -3.68
CA ASN A 25 19.83 -2.65 -4.32
C ASN A 25 18.73 -2.14 -3.36
N SER A 26 17.59 -1.76 -3.93
CA SER A 26 16.47 -1.16 -3.19
C SER A 26 15.89 -2.09 -2.11
N GLN A 27 15.86 -3.40 -2.35
CA GLN A 27 15.36 -4.39 -1.40
C GLN A 27 16.24 -4.48 -0.15
N LYS A 28 17.57 -4.49 -0.32
CA LYS A 28 18.52 -4.48 0.79
C LYS A 28 18.40 -3.19 1.61
N LEU A 29 18.23 -2.04 0.96
CA LEU A 29 18.00 -0.79 1.68
C LEU A 29 16.68 -0.82 2.45
N LYS A 30 15.58 -1.29 1.84
CA LYS A 30 14.30 -1.46 2.54
C LYS A 30 14.47 -2.31 3.81
N GLY A 31 15.24 -3.40 3.73
CA GLY A 31 15.57 -4.23 4.90
C GLY A 31 16.39 -3.51 5.97
N LEU A 32 17.34 -2.66 5.59
CA LEU A 32 18.13 -1.86 6.53
C LEU A 32 17.29 -0.79 7.23
N LEU A 33 16.45 -0.07 6.48
CA LEU A 33 15.54 0.93 7.04
C LEU A 33 14.50 0.27 7.97
N ALA A 34 13.94 -0.89 7.59
CA ALA A 34 13.04 -1.66 8.45
C ALA A 34 13.72 -2.13 9.73
N ARG A 35 15.01 -2.49 9.65
CA ARG A 35 15.80 -2.83 10.83
C ARG A 35 16.03 -1.60 11.72
N ALA A 36 16.38 -0.45 11.14
CA ALA A 36 16.61 0.79 11.88
C ALA A 36 15.34 1.26 12.61
N GLU A 37 14.22 1.26 11.92
CA GLU A 37 12.90 1.53 12.49
C GLU A 37 12.56 0.57 13.64
N LYS A 38 12.74 -0.73 13.44
CA LYS A 38 12.49 -1.73 14.50
C LYS A 38 13.35 -1.52 15.74
N GLU A 39 14.62 -1.17 15.57
CA GLU A 39 15.48 -0.87 16.72
C GLU A 39 15.10 0.45 17.40
N ARG A 40 14.68 1.45 16.62
CA ARG A 40 14.21 2.74 17.14
C ARG A 40 12.90 2.61 17.92
N VAL A 41 11.93 1.84 17.44
CA VAL A 41 10.61 1.68 18.10
C VAL A 41 10.72 0.98 19.46
N LYS A 42 11.79 0.22 19.72
CA LYS A 42 12.07 -0.34 21.06
C LYS A 42 12.44 0.73 22.09
N LEU A 43 12.83 1.91 21.62
CA LEU A 43 13.27 3.01 22.45
C LEU A 43 12.09 3.92 22.75
N VAL A 44 12.00 4.39 23.98
CA VAL A 44 11.00 5.41 24.35
C VAL A 44 11.58 6.79 23.99
N PRO A 45 10.92 7.56 23.10
CA PRO A 45 11.42 8.88 22.70
C PRO A 45 11.66 9.80 23.90
N GLY A 46 12.89 10.33 24.02
CA GLY A 46 13.25 11.25 25.10
C GLY A 46 13.57 10.62 26.46
N GLU A 47 13.59 9.28 26.58
CA GLU A 47 14.03 8.58 27.80
C GLU A 47 15.38 7.87 27.62
N VAL A 48 15.89 7.80 26.39
CA VAL A 48 17.14 7.12 26.07
C VAL A 48 18.33 8.05 26.30
N THR A 49 19.31 7.55 27.05
CA THR A 49 20.58 8.22 27.31
C THR A 49 21.77 7.49 26.68
N GLU A 50 21.63 6.23 26.28
CA GLU A 50 22.70 5.44 25.65
C GLU A 50 22.17 4.58 24.49
N LEU A 51 22.89 4.59 23.37
CA LEU A 51 22.63 3.75 22.19
C LEU A 51 23.59 2.57 22.15
N SER A 52 23.15 1.46 21.56
CA SER A 52 24.04 0.34 21.27
C SER A 52 25.03 0.70 20.15
N ILE A 53 26.23 0.12 20.20
CA ILE A 53 27.25 0.22 19.13
C ILE A 53 26.66 -0.16 17.77
N PHE A 54 25.78 -1.16 17.76
CA PHE A 54 25.05 -1.59 16.56
C PHE A 54 24.22 -0.46 15.95
N ASN A 55 23.46 0.28 16.75
CA ASN A 55 22.63 1.37 16.25
C ASN A 55 23.49 2.52 15.71
N ASP A 56 24.60 2.82 16.36
CA ASP A 56 25.54 3.84 15.91
C ASP A 56 26.11 3.52 14.53
N ASN A 57 26.60 2.29 14.38
CA ASN A 57 27.15 1.82 13.11
C ASN A 57 26.06 1.71 12.02
N LEU A 58 24.82 1.40 12.39
CA LEU A 58 23.69 1.37 11.46
C LEU A 58 23.34 2.76 10.92
N ILE A 59 23.30 3.79 11.78
CA ILE A 59 23.04 5.17 11.39
C ILE A 59 24.17 5.70 10.49
N THR A 60 25.43 5.46 10.85
CA THR A 60 26.59 5.83 10.02
C THR A 60 26.52 5.15 8.65
N LEU A 61 26.22 3.85 8.62
CA LEU A 61 26.09 3.07 7.38
C LEU A 61 24.99 3.63 6.48
N LEU A 62 23.82 3.92 7.03
CA LEU A 62 22.71 4.52 6.29
C LEU A 62 23.12 5.89 5.71
N THR A 63 23.76 6.73 6.51
CA THR A 63 24.22 8.05 6.06
C THR A 63 25.21 7.94 4.90
N ALA A 64 26.21 7.04 5.01
CA ALA A 64 27.16 6.77 3.93
C ALA A 64 26.47 6.26 2.65
N ILE A 65 25.49 5.35 2.77
CA ILE A 65 24.68 4.89 1.63
C ILE A 65 23.97 6.08 0.97
N GLY A 66 23.38 6.99 1.75
CA GLY A 66 22.67 8.15 1.24
C GLY A 66 23.57 9.14 0.50
N ILE A 67 24.82 9.30 0.95
CA ILE A 67 25.84 10.11 0.29
C ILE A 67 26.23 9.51 -1.06
N VAL A 68 26.43 8.18 -1.12
CA VAL A 68 26.87 7.48 -2.34
C VAL A 68 25.74 7.32 -3.35
N TYR A 69 24.51 7.10 -2.89
CA TYR A 69 23.35 6.71 -3.69
C TYR A 69 22.18 7.70 -3.52
N PRO A 70 22.13 8.78 -4.34
CA PRO A 70 21.16 9.87 -4.24
C PRO A 70 19.70 9.44 -4.31
N GLN A 71 19.40 8.36 -5.03
CA GLN A 71 18.05 7.79 -5.12
C GLN A 71 17.48 7.35 -3.77
N TYR A 72 18.32 7.22 -2.75
CA TYR A 72 17.94 6.83 -1.39
C TYR A 72 17.96 7.99 -0.39
N HIS A 73 18.33 9.19 -0.84
CA HIS A 73 18.48 10.40 -0.01
C HIS A 73 17.27 10.65 0.88
N VAL A 74 16.07 10.69 0.31
CA VAL A 74 14.84 11.07 1.03
C VAL A 74 14.54 10.11 2.18
N GLY A 75 14.59 8.80 1.93
CA GLY A 75 14.30 7.78 2.94
C GLY A 75 15.31 7.78 4.09
N ILE A 76 16.59 7.96 3.77
CA ILE A 76 17.67 8.01 4.77
C ILE A 76 17.61 9.30 5.57
N ARG A 77 17.31 10.44 4.92
CA ARG A 77 17.11 11.73 5.59
C ARG A 77 15.98 11.67 6.62
N SER A 78 14.82 11.12 6.23
CA SER A 78 13.69 10.88 7.14
C SER A 78 14.10 10.01 8.33
N GLU A 79 14.82 8.92 8.09
CA GLU A 79 15.31 8.03 9.13
C GLU A 79 16.22 8.74 10.14
N ILE A 80 17.15 9.58 9.68
CA ILE A 80 18.01 10.40 10.55
C ILE A 80 17.18 11.37 11.39
N VAL A 81 16.18 12.04 10.80
CA VAL A 81 15.30 12.97 11.53
C VAL A 81 14.52 12.24 12.63
N HIS A 82 14.03 11.03 12.36
CA HIS A 82 13.38 10.23 13.39
C HIS A 82 14.33 9.85 14.53
N TRP A 83 15.60 9.53 14.25
CA TRP A 83 16.59 9.32 15.31
C TRP A 83 16.83 10.60 16.13
N GLN A 84 16.81 11.78 15.52
CA GLN A 84 16.90 13.05 16.24
C GLN A 84 15.71 13.25 17.19
N ILE A 85 14.51 12.85 16.77
CA ILE A 85 13.29 12.91 17.61
C ILE A 85 13.39 11.93 18.78
N THR A 86 13.76 10.67 18.51
CA THR A 86 13.87 9.63 19.53
C THR A 86 14.92 9.97 20.60
N LEU A 87 16.04 10.57 20.20
CA LEU A 87 17.17 10.90 21.10
C LEU A 87 17.14 12.35 21.59
N LYS A 88 16.00 13.05 21.49
CA LYS A 88 15.88 14.47 21.86
C LYS A 88 16.36 14.81 23.29
N SER A 89 16.44 13.83 24.18
CA SER A 89 16.95 13.93 25.56
C SER A 89 18.47 13.97 25.67
N ASP A 90 19.20 13.60 24.62
CA ASP A 90 20.66 13.62 24.56
C ASP A 90 21.14 14.69 23.55
N PRO A 91 21.49 15.90 24.01
CA PRO A 91 21.93 16.98 23.14
C PRO A 91 23.18 16.66 22.32
N GLY A 92 24.09 15.83 22.85
CA GLY A 92 25.31 15.45 22.14
C GLY A 92 25.02 14.56 20.94
N ARG A 93 24.11 13.60 21.12
CA ARG A 93 23.63 12.73 20.04
C ARG A 93 22.82 13.48 19.00
N VAL A 94 21.96 14.40 19.43
CA VAL A 94 21.20 15.26 18.50
C VAL A 94 22.14 16.09 17.65
N ALA A 95 23.19 16.68 18.24
CA ALA A 95 24.19 17.46 17.49
C ALA A 95 24.93 16.61 16.45
N LEU A 96 25.35 15.39 16.82
CA LEU A 96 25.97 14.44 15.87
C LEU A 96 25.04 14.09 14.70
N LEU A 97 23.76 13.82 14.98
CA LEU A 97 22.78 13.51 13.95
C LEU A 97 22.44 14.72 13.07
N GLN A 98 22.53 15.93 13.61
CA GLN A 98 22.40 17.16 12.83
C GLN A 98 23.59 17.34 11.89
N ASP A 99 24.80 16.99 12.33
CA ASP A 99 25.98 16.99 11.46
C ASP A 99 25.85 15.96 10.33
N PHE A 100 25.40 14.74 10.63
CA PHE A 100 25.12 13.71 9.61
C PHE A 100 24.04 14.15 8.63
N HIS A 101 22.95 14.74 9.14
CA HIS A 101 21.89 15.29 8.29
C HIS A 101 22.43 16.39 7.36
N ARG A 102 23.26 17.31 7.88
CA ARG A 102 23.90 18.36 7.07
C ARG A 102 24.79 17.76 5.99
N ILE A 103 25.70 16.85 6.35
CA ILE A 103 26.61 16.19 5.40
C ILE A 103 25.83 15.49 4.28
N LEU A 104 24.75 14.79 4.63
CA LEU A 104 23.90 14.10 3.67
C LEU A 104 23.27 15.08 2.67
N VAL A 105 22.67 16.17 3.17
CA VAL A 105 22.02 17.20 2.34
C VAL A 105 23.04 17.92 1.45
N ASP A 106 24.18 18.32 2.01
CA ASP A 106 25.23 19.03 1.27
C ASP A 106 25.83 18.15 0.18
N SER A 107 26.08 16.87 0.47
CA SER A 107 26.59 15.90 -0.53
C SER A 107 25.59 15.68 -1.66
N PHE A 108 24.29 15.58 -1.34
CA PHE A 108 23.23 15.45 -2.34
C PHE A 108 23.18 16.68 -3.26
N ARG A 109 23.17 17.88 -2.67
CA ARG A 109 23.16 19.15 -3.40
C ARG A 109 24.41 19.36 -4.25
N HIS A 110 25.58 19.00 -3.73
CA HIS A 110 26.84 19.06 -4.46
C HIS A 110 26.77 18.22 -5.75
N ARG A 111 26.18 17.02 -5.66
CA ARG A 111 26.03 16.13 -6.82
C ARG A 111 25.01 16.63 -7.85
N LEU A 112 23.94 17.28 -7.41
CA LEU A 112 22.97 17.92 -8.32
C LEU A 112 23.60 19.09 -9.09
N GLY A 113 24.58 19.75 -8.47
CA GLY A 113 25.31 20.88 -9.05
C GLY A 113 24.47 22.17 -9.08
N LEU A 114 25.16 23.27 -9.37
CA LEU A 114 24.50 24.57 -9.54
C LEU A 114 23.93 24.71 -10.95
N PRO A 115 22.78 25.37 -11.10
CA PRO A 115 22.22 25.68 -12.41
C PRO A 115 23.17 26.56 -13.24
N ALA A 116 23.14 26.38 -14.57
CA ALA A 116 23.82 27.30 -15.48
C ALA A 116 23.13 28.68 -15.44
N SER A 117 23.91 29.76 -15.50
CA SER A 117 23.37 31.12 -15.47
C SER A 117 22.78 31.56 -16.82
N MET A 118 23.27 30.99 -17.93
CA MET A 118 22.90 31.33 -19.29
C MET A 118 22.77 30.06 -20.14
N ALA A 119 21.80 30.07 -21.05
CA ALA A 119 21.62 29.09 -22.10
C ALA A 119 21.49 29.79 -23.46
N THR A 120 21.46 29.01 -24.53
CA THR A 120 21.26 29.52 -25.90
C THR A 120 20.08 28.81 -26.52
N THR A 121 19.21 29.57 -27.17
CA THR A 121 18.05 29.02 -27.89
C THR A 121 18.52 28.18 -29.09
N PRO A 122 18.02 26.93 -29.26
CA PRO A 122 18.42 26.08 -30.38
C PRO A 122 18.13 26.69 -31.76
N ASP A 123 17.08 27.51 -31.87
CA ASP A 123 16.56 27.99 -33.15
C ASP A 123 17.07 29.38 -33.57
N SER A 124 17.44 30.25 -32.62
CA SER A 124 17.81 31.64 -32.90
C SER A 124 19.21 32.06 -32.41
N GLU A 125 19.97 31.15 -31.78
CA GLU A 125 21.27 31.41 -31.15
C GLU A 125 21.26 32.59 -30.14
N GLN A 126 20.08 33.00 -29.68
CA GLN A 126 19.94 34.06 -28.68
C GLN A 126 20.17 33.47 -27.30
N SER A 127 21.02 34.15 -26.51
CA SER A 127 21.26 33.76 -25.13
C SER A 127 20.15 34.27 -24.21
N TYR A 128 19.78 33.44 -23.24
CA TYR A 128 18.75 33.72 -22.25
C TYR A 128 19.16 33.16 -20.89
N GLY A 129 18.63 33.76 -19.82
CA GLY A 129 18.86 33.36 -18.44
C GLY A 129 17.56 33.03 -17.71
N TRP A 130 17.62 32.99 -16.38
CA TRP A 130 16.49 32.65 -15.52
C TRP A 130 15.38 33.70 -15.50
N LEU A 131 15.71 34.97 -15.72
CA LEU A 131 14.74 36.07 -15.80
C LEU A 131 13.79 35.92 -16.98
N GLU A 132 14.29 35.43 -18.12
CA GLU A 132 13.47 35.21 -19.32
C GLU A 132 12.71 33.88 -19.27
N VAL A 133 13.13 32.95 -18.40
CA VAL A 133 12.51 31.61 -18.29
C VAL A 133 11.32 31.59 -17.34
N ILE A 134 11.37 32.37 -16.26
CA ILE A 134 10.35 32.35 -15.20
C ILE A 134 9.32 33.46 -15.41
N GLN A 135 8.05 33.06 -15.50
CA GLN A 135 6.88 33.92 -15.48
C GLN A 135 6.21 33.84 -14.11
N PHE A 136 5.85 35.00 -13.56
CA PHE A 136 5.15 35.12 -12.29
C PHE A 136 3.78 35.74 -12.51
N ASP A 137 2.75 35.13 -11.92
CA ASP A 137 1.42 35.72 -11.89
C ASP A 137 1.41 37.09 -11.19
N ASP A 138 0.46 37.94 -11.58
CA ASP A 138 0.29 39.30 -11.05
C ASP A 138 0.17 39.34 -9.52
N ASP A 139 -0.35 38.28 -8.91
CA ASP A 139 -0.57 38.16 -7.46
C ASP A 139 0.70 37.79 -6.66
N VAL A 140 1.85 37.56 -7.31
CA VAL A 140 3.14 37.30 -6.65
C VAL A 140 3.84 38.62 -6.30
N SER A 141 4.11 38.85 -5.01
CA SER A 141 4.79 40.08 -4.54
C SER A 141 6.24 40.19 -5.03
N ASP A 142 6.75 41.41 -5.19
CA ASP A 142 8.13 41.65 -5.65
C ASP A 142 9.19 41.01 -4.73
N ASP A 143 8.96 40.98 -3.41
CA ASP A 143 9.82 40.30 -2.45
C ASP A 143 9.89 38.79 -2.72
N HIS A 144 8.72 38.16 -2.89
CA HIS A 144 8.65 36.72 -3.15
C HIS A 144 9.21 36.38 -4.54
N ARG A 145 8.98 37.22 -5.56
CA ARG A 145 9.59 37.08 -6.89
C ARG A 145 11.11 37.06 -6.79
N ALA A 146 11.70 38.01 -6.05
CA ALA A 146 13.15 38.08 -5.87
C ALA A 146 13.72 36.84 -5.17
N ARG A 147 13.07 36.37 -4.10
CA ARG A 147 13.51 35.18 -3.33
C ARG A 147 13.39 33.88 -4.12
N ILE A 148 12.27 33.69 -4.84
CA ILE A 148 12.07 32.51 -5.70
C ILE A 148 13.07 32.52 -6.85
N LEU A 149 13.27 33.66 -7.51
CA LEU A 149 14.25 33.80 -8.59
C LEU A 149 15.65 33.47 -8.10
N ASP A 150 16.08 34.05 -6.98
CA ASP A 150 17.39 33.81 -6.38
C ASP A 150 17.62 32.32 -6.08
N ALA A 151 16.63 31.66 -5.47
CA ALA A 151 16.72 30.23 -5.19
C ALA A 151 16.79 29.39 -6.47
N MET A 152 15.99 29.69 -7.49
CA MET A 152 16.00 28.96 -8.78
C MET A 152 17.30 29.17 -9.56
N SER A 153 17.89 30.37 -9.51
CA SER A 153 19.07 30.72 -10.31
C SER A 153 20.41 30.42 -9.63
N ASN A 154 20.46 30.38 -8.30
CA ASN A 154 21.73 30.31 -7.56
C ASN A 154 21.84 29.07 -6.67
N THR A 155 20.85 28.18 -6.68
CA THR A 155 20.86 26.97 -5.85
C THR A 155 20.38 25.74 -6.64
N PRO A 156 20.60 24.52 -6.14
CA PRO A 156 20.09 23.30 -6.77
C PRO A 156 18.57 23.10 -6.68
N LEU A 157 17.80 24.06 -6.16
CA LEU A 157 16.37 23.91 -5.81
C LEU A 157 15.55 23.18 -6.86
N LEU A 158 15.62 23.64 -8.12
CA LEU A 158 14.88 23.04 -9.22
C LEU A 158 15.20 21.55 -9.38
N ASN A 159 16.49 21.23 -9.45
CA ASN A 159 16.93 19.84 -9.62
C ASN A 159 16.72 19.01 -8.36
N GLU A 160 16.76 19.60 -7.16
CA GLU A 160 16.44 18.91 -5.91
C GLU A 160 14.95 18.50 -5.87
N ALA A 161 14.05 19.42 -6.26
CA ALA A 161 12.62 19.16 -6.36
C ALA A 161 12.32 18.10 -7.43
N LEU A 162 12.88 18.24 -8.64
CA LEU A 162 12.66 17.28 -9.73
C LEU A 162 13.22 15.89 -9.41
N PHE A 163 14.41 15.83 -8.79
CA PHE A 163 15.01 14.57 -8.42
C PHE A 163 14.15 13.84 -7.39
N THR A 164 13.64 14.58 -6.40
CA THR A 164 12.78 14.06 -5.33
C THR A 164 11.42 13.60 -5.86
N PHE A 165 10.67 14.49 -6.52
CA PHE A 165 9.27 14.24 -6.87
C PHE A 165 9.08 13.42 -8.15
N TYR A 166 10.10 13.37 -9.02
CA TYR A 166 9.99 12.75 -10.35
C TYR A 166 11.03 11.65 -10.59
N HIS A 167 11.41 10.90 -9.55
CA HIS A 167 12.24 9.69 -9.65
C HIS A 167 13.62 9.92 -10.28
N GLY A 168 14.35 10.91 -9.77
CA GLY A 168 15.74 11.17 -10.16
C GLY A 168 15.90 12.00 -11.44
N ARG A 169 14.84 12.68 -11.89
CA ARG A 169 14.92 13.59 -13.03
C ARG A 169 15.71 14.84 -12.69
N SER A 170 16.38 15.38 -13.69
CA SER A 170 17.15 16.61 -13.61
C SER A 170 17.08 17.32 -14.96
N LEU A 171 17.07 18.65 -14.93
CA LEU A 171 17.03 19.51 -16.10
C LEU A 171 18.25 20.43 -16.12
N ARG A 172 18.64 20.81 -17.33
CA ARG A 172 19.53 21.94 -17.60
C ARG A 172 18.69 23.12 -18.07
N LEU A 173 19.20 24.33 -17.90
CA LEU A 173 18.50 25.55 -18.33
C LEU A 173 18.12 25.53 -19.82
N GLN A 174 18.97 24.93 -20.67
CA GLN A 174 18.71 24.76 -22.11
C GLN A 174 17.48 23.88 -22.43
N ASP A 175 17.10 22.99 -21.52
CA ASP A 175 15.99 22.05 -21.70
C ASP A 175 14.63 22.75 -21.49
N ILE A 176 14.67 23.97 -20.95
CA ILE A 176 13.51 24.80 -20.62
C ILE A 176 13.44 25.96 -21.63
N PRO A 177 12.31 26.15 -22.33
CA PRO A 177 12.13 27.31 -23.21
C PRO A 177 12.01 28.61 -22.42
N VAL A 178 12.16 29.73 -23.13
CA VAL A 178 11.80 31.07 -22.61
C VAL A 178 10.32 31.02 -22.19
N GLU A 179 9.99 31.62 -21.04
CA GLU A 179 8.66 31.52 -20.40
C GLU A 179 8.22 30.08 -20.08
N GLY A 180 9.16 29.13 -20.02
CA GLY A 180 8.87 27.72 -19.77
C GLY A 180 8.57 27.37 -18.32
N ILE A 181 8.71 28.32 -17.39
CA ILE A 181 8.34 28.14 -15.98
C ILE A 181 7.27 29.16 -15.62
N ALA A 182 6.14 28.71 -15.08
CA ALA A 182 5.11 29.59 -14.52
C ALA A 182 5.00 29.41 -12.99
N VAL A 183 4.85 30.51 -12.27
CA VAL A 183 4.72 30.55 -10.81
C VAL A 183 3.39 31.20 -10.44
N GLU A 184 2.46 30.37 -9.95
CA GLU A 184 1.08 30.73 -9.66
C GLU A 184 0.81 30.71 -8.14
N LEU A 185 0.11 31.70 -7.59
CA LEU A 185 -0.25 31.71 -6.16
C LEU A 185 -1.39 30.71 -5.90
N LEU A 186 -1.15 29.70 -5.06
CA LEU A 186 -2.20 28.78 -4.60
C LEU A 186 -2.97 29.35 -3.41
N GLY A 187 -2.28 30.08 -2.54
CA GLY A 187 -2.88 30.71 -1.38
C GLY A 187 -1.86 31.22 -0.38
N SER A 188 -2.34 31.97 0.61
CA SER A 188 -1.53 32.46 1.72
C SER A 188 -2.28 32.25 3.03
N ALA A 189 -1.68 31.46 3.92
CA ALA A 189 -2.24 31.11 5.21
C ALA A 189 -1.09 30.75 6.17
N HIS A 190 -1.36 30.74 7.47
CA HIS A 190 -0.37 30.37 8.50
C HIS A 190 0.97 31.12 8.38
N ARG A 191 0.94 32.38 7.93
CA ARG A 191 2.13 33.25 7.77
C ARG A 191 3.14 32.71 6.74
N LYS A 192 2.66 31.96 5.75
CA LYS A 192 3.39 31.55 4.55
C LYS A 192 2.55 31.72 3.29
N ALA A 193 3.20 31.90 2.16
CA ALA A 193 2.58 31.88 0.83
C ALA A 193 2.99 30.60 0.09
N VAL A 194 2.05 29.96 -0.58
CA VAL A 194 2.30 28.72 -1.33
C VAL A 194 2.08 28.98 -2.81
N TYR A 195 3.10 28.67 -3.60
CA TYR A 195 3.13 28.86 -5.05
C TYR A 195 3.22 27.52 -5.75
N LYS A 196 2.43 27.33 -6.81
CA LYS A 196 2.60 26.23 -7.75
C LYS A 196 3.64 26.65 -8.79
N VAL A 197 4.57 25.76 -9.07
CA VAL A 197 5.58 25.93 -10.10
C VAL A 197 5.31 24.92 -11.21
N ASP A 198 4.98 25.43 -12.39
CA ASP A 198 4.74 24.65 -13.60
C ASP A 198 5.95 24.77 -14.51
N ILE A 199 6.53 23.63 -14.91
CA ILE A 199 7.70 23.60 -15.78
C ILE A 199 7.35 22.83 -17.04
N GLN A 200 7.42 23.52 -18.17
CA GLN A 200 7.29 22.94 -19.49
C GLN A 200 8.69 22.75 -20.10
N THR A 201 9.05 21.53 -20.47
CA THR A 201 10.31 21.29 -21.19
C THR A 201 10.12 21.40 -22.70
N ARG A 202 11.23 21.57 -23.42
CA ARG A 202 11.27 21.52 -24.88
C ARG A 202 10.88 20.14 -25.44
N GLU A 203 11.07 19.07 -24.67
CA GLU A 203 10.70 17.70 -25.03
C GLU A 203 9.21 17.39 -24.76
N LEU A 204 8.41 18.39 -24.35
CA LEU A 204 6.99 18.29 -24.01
C LEU A 204 6.67 17.54 -22.71
N ASP A 205 7.67 17.30 -21.86
CA ASP A 205 7.43 16.88 -20.49
C ASP A 205 6.95 18.08 -19.66
N THR A 206 6.02 17.83 -18.72
CA THR A 206 5.55 18.84 -17.77
C THR A 206 5.77 18.37 -16.34
N PHE A 207 6.36 19.24 -15.52
CA PHE A 207 6.62 19.00 -14.10
C PHE A 207 5.93 20.05 -13.23
N TYR A 208 5.55 19.66 -12.03
CA TYR A 208 4.80 20.46 -11.07
C TYR A 208 5.35 20.26 -9.66
N PHE A 209 5.57 21.33 -8.92
CA PHE A 209 5.81 21.25 -7.48
C PHE A 209 5.36 22.53 -6.79
N ALA A 210 5.33 22.53 -5.45
CA ALA A 210 4.97 23.68 -4.67
C ALA A 210 6.22 24.34 -4.04
N ILE A 211 6.27 25.68 -4.04
CA ILE A 211 7.22 26.46 -3.25
C ILE A 211 6.45 27.15 -2.13
N ASN A 212 6.86 26.91 -0.89
CA ASN A 212 6.39 27.65 0.25
C ASN A 212 7.40 28.76 0.58
N VAL A 213 6.91 29.99 0.69
CA VAL A 213 7.71 31.18 1.01
C VAL A 213 7.30 31.69 2.39
N ASN A 214 8.27 31.82 3.29
CA ASN A 214 8.04 32.41 4.60
C ASN A 214 7.65 33.89 4.47
N ILE A 215 6.59 34.31 5.15
CA ILE A 215 6.22 35.74 5.24
C ILE A 215 6.91 36.36 6.45
N ASP A 216 6.69 35.77 7.64
CA ASP A 216 7.19 36.31 8.91
C ASP A 216 7.22 35.28 10.06
N LEU A 217 7.27 33.97 9.75
CA LEU A 217 7.46 32.94 10.77
C LEU A 217 8.86 33.03 11.37
N PRO A 218 8.99 32.91 12.70
CA PRO A 218 10.29 32.73 13.35
C PRO A 218 11.00 31.48 12.83
N ARG A 219 12.32 31.58 12.65
CA ARG A 219 13.18 30.49 12.16
C ARG A 219 12.97 29.16 12.90
N GLU A 220 12.83 29.18 14.22
CA GLU A 220 12.62 27.97 15.03
C GLU A 220 11.30 27.24 14.68
N ILE A 221 10.24 28.00 14.36
CA ILE A 221 8.93 27.44 13.98
C ILE A 221 9.02 26.83 12.59
N LEU A 222 9.72 27.51 11.68
CA LEU A 222 9.91 27.05 10.31
C LEU A 222 10.80 25.81 10.24
N GLU A 223 11.93 25.79 10.96
CA GLU A 223 12.79 24.60 11.08
C GLU A 223 12.05 23.42 11.72
N SER A 224 11.14 23.70 12.67
CA SER A 224 10.26 22.67 13.25
C SER A 224 9.29 22.12 12.19
N GLU A 225 8.67 22.95 11.37
CA GLU A 225 7.78 22.50 10.29
C GLU A 225 8.52 21.65 9.25
N VAL A 226 9.67 22.12 8.77
CA VAL A 226 10.55 21.37 7.86
C VAL A 226 10.92 20.01 8.44
N ARG A 227 11.26 19.95 9.74
CA ARG A 227 11.57 18.69 10.41
C ARG A 227 10.41 17.70 10.40
N TRP A 228 9.18 18.16 10.67
CA TRP A 228 8.01 17.27 10.66
C TRP A 228 7.67 16.80 9.26
N LEU A 229 7.77 17.67 8.24
CA LEU A 229 7.62 17.28 6.84
C LEU A 229 8.63 16.20 6.44
N GLN A 230 9.88 16.33 6.87
CA GLN A 230 10.91 15.31 6.64
C GLN A 230 10.63 13.99 7.35
N ALA A 231 10.15 14.04 8.61
CA ALA A 231 9.81 12.84 9.39
C ALA A 231 8.61 12.09 8.80
N SER A 232 7.62 12.80 8.28
CA SER A 232 6.39 12.19 7.74
C SER A 232 6.59 11.45 6.40
N VAL A 233 7.80 11.48 5.82
CA VAL A 233 8.11 10.67 4.63
C VAL A 233 8.46 9.25 5.06
N THR A 234 7.60 8.27 4.72
CA THR A 234 7.85 6.86 5.04
C THR A 234 8.32 6.11 3.81
N TYR A 235 9.59 5.70 3.77
CA TYR A 235 10.17 4.94 2.63
C TYR A 235 9.55 3.53 2.43
N GLN A 236 8.77 3.05 3.41
CA GLN A 236 8.17 1.71 3.42
C GLN A 236 6.66 1.70 3.13
N GLN A 237 5.95 2.82 3.28
CA GLN A 237 4.51 2.90 3.04
C GLN A 237 4.24 3.48 1.65
N GLU A 238 3.38 2.80 0.89
CA GLU A 238 2.98 3.27 -0.45
C GLU A 238 2.04 4.48 -0.39
N ASP A 239 1.27 4.61 0.70
CA ASP A 239 0.32 5.71 0.92
C ASP A 239 1.01 6.90 1.60
N LYS A 240 1.24 7.98 0.84
CA LYS A 240 1.71 9.25 1.40
C LYS A 240 0.58 9.94 2.16
N ILE A 241 0.90 10.53 3.33
CA ILE A 241 -0.10 11.21 4.19
C ILE A 241 0.01 12.72 4.09
N VAL A 242 1.23 13.23 3.95
CA VAL A 242 1.52 14.66 3.71
C VAL A 242 2.25 14.80 2.39
N GLU A 243 2.49 16.04 1.94
CA GLU A 243 3.37 16.36 0.82
C GLU A 243 4.76 15.72 1.03
N GLU A 244 5.34 15.19 -0.05
CA GLU A 244 6.75 14.85 -0.01
C GLU A 244 7.59 16.13 0.12
N PHE A 245 8.55 16.11 1.03
CA PHE A 245 9.44 17.24 1.24
C PHE A 245 10.64 17.21 0.28
N GLY A 246 10.84 18.29 -0.47
CA GLY A 246 12.01 18.47 -1.33
C GLY A 246 13.20 19.00 -0.53
N GLY A 247 13.50 20.30 -0.62
CA GLY A 247 14.59 20.96 0.10
C GLY A 247 14.17 22.25 0.80
N TYR A 248 14.88 22.61 1.86
CA TYR A 248 14.75 23.91 2.57
C TYR A 248 15.97 24.78 2.29
N TYR A 249 15.71 26.06 1.98
CA TYR A 249 16.68 27.07 1.58
C TYR A 249 16.61 28.24 2.58
N PRO A 250 17.46 28.23 3.63
CA PRO A 250 17.36 29.18 4.73
C PRO A 250 17.62 30.63 4.32
N ASP A 251 18.55 30.87 3.39
CA ASP A 251 18.95 32.22 2.99
C ASP A 251 17.81 32.94 2.24
N GLN A 252 16.99 32.19 1.51
CA GLN A 252 15.79 32.68 0.83
C GLN A 252 14.50 32.45 1.65
N GLU A 253 14.61 31.84 2.84
CA GLU A 253 13.53 31.42 3.73
C GLU A 253 12.35 30.74 2.98
N LEU A 254 12.67 29.76 2.11
CA LEU A 254 11.68 29.02 1.34
C LEU A 254 11.99 27.52 1.30
N TRP A 255 10.98 26.71 1.00
CA TRP A 255 11.14 25.27 0.83
C TRP A 255 10.20 24.71 -0.25
N THR A 256 10.53 23.53 -0.76
CA THR A 256 9.77 22.88 -1.83
C THR A 256 9.03 21.65 -1.34
N GLU A 257 7.82 21.44 -1.84
CA GLU A 257 6.95 20.30 -1.51
C GLU A 257 6.34 19.70 -2.78
N GLU A 258 5.89 18.45 -2.71
CA GLU A 258 5.06 17.83 -3.74
C GLU A 258 3.78 18.65 -3.95
N PHE A 259 3.45 18.98 -5.20
CA PHE A 259 2.15 19.56 -5.50
C PHE A 259 1.07 18.46 -5.51
N ILE A 260 0.06 18.60 -4.65
CA ILE A 260 -1.05 17.64 -4.57
C ILE A 260 -2.25 18.17 -5.36
N PRO A 261 -2.56 17.60 -6.54
CA PRO A 261 -3.74 18.01 -7.29
C PRO A 261 -5.01 17.48 -6.60
N GLY A 262 -6.05 18.31 -6.53
CA GLY A 262 -7.34 17.87 -6.04
C GLY A 262 -8.14 18.98 -5.35
N LYS A 263 -9.29 18.58 -4.82
CA LYS A 263 -10.13 19.42 -3.97
C LYS A 263 -10.13 18.84 -2.57
N THR A 264 -10.16 19.72 -1.58
CA THR A 264 -10.30 19.30 -0.18
C THR A 264 -11.67 18.66 0.03
N VAL A 265 -11.82 17.85 1.08
CA VAL A 265 -13.10 17.22 1.41
C VAL A 265 -14.18 18.28 1.58
N GLU A 266 -13.86 19.39 2.26
CA GLU A 266 -14.80 20.51 2.42
C GLU A 266 -15.25 21.09 1.07
N GLN A 267 -14.31 21.40 0.18
CA GLN A 267 -14.63 21.91 -1.16
C GLN A 267 -15.52 20.93 -1.94
N HIS A 268 -15.27 19.62 -1.80
CA HIS A 268 -16.10 18.60 -2.43
C HIS A 268 -17.53 18.58 -1.86
N LEU A 269 -17.67 18.70 -0.53
CA LEU A 269 -18.97 18.77 0.14
C LEU A 269 -19.76 20.03 -0.26
N TYR A 270 -19.10 21.18 -0.42
CA TYR A 270 -19.75 22.39 -0.94
C TYR A 270 -20.26 22.21 -2.36
N LEU A 271 -19.47 21.60 -3.26
CA LEU A 271 -19.91 21.36 -4.63
C LEU A 271 -21.13 20.45 -4.70
N LEU A 272 -21.20 19.43 -3.84
CA LEU A 272 -22.38 18.55 -3.72
C LEU A 272 -23.60 19.32 -3.20
N LYS A 273 -23.40 20.16 -2.17
CA LYS A 273 -24.45 21.02 -1.60
C LYS A 273 -24.99 22.02 -2.63
N GLU A 274 -24.14 22.55 -3.51
CA GLU A 274 -24.49 23.47 -4.58
C GLU A 274 -25.06 22.79 -5.83
N GLY A 275 -25.07 21.45 -5.90
CA GLY A 275 -25.51 20.70 -7.09
C GLY A 275 -24.60 20.90 -8.31
N ARG A 276 -23.32 21.21 -8.09
CA ARG A 276 -22.30 21.46 -9.12
C ARG A 276 -21.47 20.21 -9.45
N THR A 277 -22.04 19.03 -9.23
CA THR A 277 -21.43 17.74 -9.53
C THR A 277 -22.24 17.01 -10.59
N ASP A 278 -21.69 15.95 -11.17
CA ASP A 278 -22.41 15.12 -12.14
C ASP A 278 -23.67 14.52 -11.52
N ILE A 279 -24.70 14.29 -12.35
CA ILE A 279 -25.98 13.74 -11.90
C ILE A 279 -25.86 12.34 -11.27
N ASN A 280 -24.76 11.63 -11.57
CA ASN A 280 -24.46 10.30 -11.05
C ASN A 280 -23.63 10.32 -9.77
N THR A 281 -23.23 11.49 -9.26
CA THR A 281 -22.44 11.57 -8.03
C THR A 281 -23.31 11.23 -6.81
N PRO A 282 -22.87 10.31 -5.93
CA PRO A 282 -23.62 9.98 -4.73
C PRO A 282 -23.83 11.21 -3.83
N PRO A 283 -24.95 11.28 -3.07
CA PRO A 283 -25.14 12.36 -2.10
C PRO A 283 -24.04 12.39 -1.03
N ALA A 284 -23.76 13.58 -0.49
CA ALA A 284 -22.70 13.79 0.50
C ALA A 284 -22.76 12.81 1.69
N ALA A 285 -23.96 12.54 2.23
CA ALA A 285 -24.14 11.60 3.34
C ALA A 285 -23.69 10.15 3.02
N PHE A 286 -23.70 9.74 1.75
CA PHE A 286 -23.23 8.41 1.34
C PHE A 286 -21.70 8.31 1.25
N LEU A 287 -21.04 9.41 0.89
CA LEU A 287 -19.59 9.53 0.79
C LEU A 287 -18.95 9.83 2.15
N TRP A 288 -19.70 10.50 3.04
CA TRP A 288 -19.21 10.96 4.33
C TRP A 288 -18.57 9.87 5.19
N PRO A 289 -19.12 8.66 5.34
CA PRO A 289 -18.44 7.56 6.02
C PRO A 289 -17.01 7.29 5.54
N HIS A 290 -16.78 7.32 4.22
CA HIS A 290 -15.45 7.13 3.63
C HIS A 290 -14.53 8.32 3.94
N PHE A 291 -15.05 9.55 3.86
CA PHE A 291 -14.29 10.74 4.23
C PHE A 291 -13.94 10.80 5.71
N VAL A 292 -14.81 10.33 6.59
CA VAL A 292 -14.56 10.20 8.04
C VAL A 292 -13.47 9.16 8.29
N TRP A 293 -13.65 7.94 7.80
CA TRP A 293 -12.67 6.87 8.03
C TRP A 293 -11.30 7.26 7.49
N THR A 294 -11.25 7.73 6.25
CA THR A 294 -9.98 8.09 5.61
C THR A 294 -9.33 9.30 6.27
N GLY A 295 -10.12 10.32 6.64
CA GLY A 295 -9.57 11.55 7.17
C GLY A 295 -9.08 11.42 8.61
N ILE A 296 -9.88 10.81 9.49
CA ILE A 296 -9.44 10.48 10.85
C ILE A 296 -8.22 9.58 10.79
N GLY A 297 -8.23 8.55 9.94
CA GLY A 297 -7.10 7.64 9.77
C GLY A 297 -5.82 8.37 9.34
N ALA A 298 -5.91 9.35 8.45
CA ALA A 298 -4.77 10.15 8.02
C ALA A 298 -4.19 11.01 9.16
N TYR A 299 -5.03 11.71 9.94
CA TYR A 299 -4.56 12.52 11.07
C TYR A 299 -3.89 11.69 12.17
N PHE A 300 -4.45 10.53 12.51
CA PHE A 300 -3.83 9.62 13.48
C PHE A 300 -2.56 8.94 12.95
N SER A 301 -2.53 8.63 11.66
CA SER A 301 -1.33 8.10 11.04
C SER A 301 -0.20 9.13 11.00
N PHE A 302 -0.51 10.42 10.76
CA PHE A 302 0.44 11.53 10.90
C PHE A 302 0.98 11.60 12.34
N TRP A 303 0.11 11.53 13.34
CA TRP A 303 0.53 11.53 14.73
C TRP A 303 1.49 10.37 15.05
N ARG A 304 1.18 9.16 14.60
CA ARG A 304 2.07 8.00 14.71
C ARG A 304 3.41 8.22 14.02
N GLN A 305 3.42 8.75 12.79
CA GLN A 305 4.66 9.06 12.06
C GLN A 305 5.54 10.06 12.82
N THR A 306 4.94 10.97 13.57
CA THR A 306 5.68 11.92 14.42
C THR A 306 6.13 11.31 15.76
N GLN A 307 6.06 9.99 15.93
CA GLN A 307 6.31 9.28 17.19
C GLN A 307 5.44 9.80 18.34
N PHE A 308 4.20 10.17 18.02
CA PHE A 308 3.20 10.72 18.94
C PHE A 308 3.56 12.09 19.55
N GLU A 309 4.52 12.81 18.98
CA GLU A 309 4.98 14.11 19.50
C GLU A 309 4.04 15.28 19.16
N VAL A 310 3.49 15.29 17.95
CA VAL A 310 2.68 16.41 17.44
C VAL A 310 1.42 15.92 16.72
N PHE A 311 0.29 16.53 17.04
CA PHE A 311 -0.96 16.34 16.33
C PHE A 311 -1.32 17.61 15.54
N VAL A 312 -2.05 17.49 14.43
CA VAL A 312 -2.53 18.64 13.67
C VAL A 312 -3.54 19.42 14.52
N ALA A 313 -3.33 20.72 14.70
CA ALA A 313 -4.17 21.52 15.60
C ALA A 313 -5.59 21.77 15.08
N ASP A 314 -5.78 21.72 13.77
CA ASP A 314 -7.06 21.95 13.11
C ASP A 314 -7.38 20.79 12.15
N PRO A 315 -7.71 19.60 12.69
CA PRO A 315 -7.95 18.41 11.88
C PRO A 315 -9.37 18.44 11.31
N ASN A 316 -9.57 19.21 10.24
CA ASN A 316 -10.89 19.42 9.62
C ASN A 316 -10.92 18.97 8.14
N PRO A 317 -12.10 18.94 7.48
CA PRO A 317 -12.21 18.54 6.08
C PRO A 317 -11.61 19.54 5.07
N ALA A 318 -11.33 20.79 5.47
CA ALA A 318 -10.67 21.78 4.62
C ALA A 318 -9.17 21.51 4.52
N ASN A 319 -8.58 20.81 5.49
CA ASN A 319 -7.15 20.52 5.55
C ASN A 319 -6.76 19.13 5.01
N ILE A 320 -7.63 18.49 4.23
CA ILE A 320 -7.35 17.15 3.69
C ILE A 320 -8.01 16.93 2.32
N ILE A 321 -7.29 16.26 1.43
CA ILE A 321 -7.76 15.80 0.11
C ILE A 321 -7.97 14.28 0.18
N ILE A 322 -9.16 13.83 -0.19
CA ILE A 322 -9.53 12.41 -0.18
C ILE A 322 -10.22 12.09 -1.51
N PRO A 323 -9.75 11.08 -2.27
CA PRO A 323 -10.46 10.62 -3.46
C PRO A 323 -11.88 10.17 -3.10
N PRO A 324 -12.91 10.52 -3.91
CA PRO A 324 -14.30 10.24 -3.57
C PRO A 324 -14.67 8.76 -3.67
N HIS A 325 -13.89 7.95 -4.39
CA HIS A 325 -14.15 6.51 -4.46
C HIS A 325 -13.55 5.78 -3.26
N ASP A 326 -14.37 4.94 -2.63
CA ASP A 326 -14.08 4.25 -1.37
C ASP A 326 -13.07 3.11 -1.46
N TYR A 327 -12.75 2.67 -2.68
CA TYR A 327 -11.68 1.71 -2.95
C TYR A 327 -10.30 2.36 -3.09
N TYR A 328 -10.20 3.69 -3.18
CA TYR A 328 -8.92 4.38 -3.06
C TYR A 328 -8.45 4.42 -1.60
N ARG A 329 -7.15 4.18 -1.42
CA ARG A 329 -6.47 4.33 -0.13
C ARG A 329 -5.83 5.70 -0.01
N GLY A 330 -5.59 6.11 1.24
CA GLY A 330 -4.90 7.35 1.57
C GLY A 330 -5.78 8.61 1.55
N GLY A 331 -5.49 9.49 2.50
CA GLY A 331 -5.90 10.89 2.48
C GLY A 331 -4.64 11.74 2.60
N ARG A 332 -4.59 12.86 1.88
CA ARG A 332 -3.44 13.77 1.88
C ARG A 332 -3.77 15.02 2.69
N ILE A 333 -3.14 15.17 3.86
CA ILE A 333 -3.20 16.40 4.67
C ILE A 333 -2.43 17.48 3.92
N ILE A 334 -3.03 18.66 3.74
CA ILE A 334 -2.45 19.73 2.90
C ILE A 334 -1.60 20.73 3.69
N SER A 335 -1.75 20.76 5.02
CA SER A 335 -1.03 21.65 5.89
C SER A 335 -0.86 21.06 7.27
N ILE A 336 0.39 21.06 7.74
CA ILE A 336 0.74 20.68 9.11
C ILE A 336 1.25 21.88 9.91
N ALA A 337 1.09 23.11 9.42
CA ALA A 337 1.69 24.32 10.01
C ALA A 337 1.27 24.54 11.48
N SER A 338 -0.02 24.39 11.78
CA SER A 338 -0.56 24.48 13.14
C SER A 338 -0.56 23.10 13.82
N ARG A 339 0.15 22.98 14.95
CA ARG A 339 0.32 21.71 15.67
C ARG A 339 0.07 21.89 17.17
N VAL A 340 -0.45 20.85 17.81
CA VAL A 340 -0.57 20.74 19.27
C VAL A 340 0.39 19.67 19.80
N ARG A 341 0.86 19.85 21.04
CA ARG A 341 1.78 18.95 21.75
C ARG A 341 1.16 18.54 23.09
N ASN A 342 1.69 17.46 23.67
CA ASN A 342 1.38 16.99 25.03
C ASN A 342 -0.13 16.83 25.28
N GLN A 343 -0.88 16.43 24.26
CA GLN A 343 -2.31 16.14 24.40
C GLN A 343 -2.48 14.79 25.10
N THR A 344 -3.44 14.70 26.02
CA THR A 344 -3.89 13.38 26.50
C THR A 344 -4.66 12.65 25.39
N PRO A 345 -4.81 11.32 25.46
CA PRO A 345 -5.65 10.59 24.51
C PRO A 345 -7.08 11.13 24.43
N TYR A 346 -7.68 11.51 25.57
CA TYR A 346 -9.00 12.13 25.59
C TYR A 346 -9.03 13.48 24.86
N GLN A 347 -8.05 14.36 25.11
CA GLN A 347 -7.98 15.66 24.43
C GLN A 347 -7.83 15.52 22.92
N THR A 348 -7.01 14.56 22.47
CA THR A 348 -6.80 14.27 21.05
C THR A 348 -8.08 13.72 20.41
N LEU A 349 -8.75 12.77 21.08
CA LEU A 349 -10.04 12.23 20.64
C LEU A 349 -11.13 13.31 20.59
N HIS A 350 -11.21 14.16 21.60
CA HIS A 350 -12.17 15.24 21.63
C HIS A 350 -11.94 16.26 20.51
N LEU A 351 -10.67 16.63 20.26
CA LEU A 351 -10.30 17.56 19.19
C LEU A 351 -10.75 17.05 17.81
N ILE A 352 -10.46 15.79 17.47
CA ILE A 352 -10.83 15.23 16.16
C ILE A 352 -12.35 15.11 16.00
N LEU A 353 -13.08 14.71 17.06
CA LEU A 353 -14.53 14.59 17.02
C LEU A 353 -15.20 15.95 16.82
N GLU A 354 -14.74 16.97 17.55
CA GLU A 354 -15.28 18.32 17.42
C GLU A 354 -14.98 18.93 16.05
N LYS A 355 -13.71 18.91 15.63
CA LYS A 355 -13.26 19.58 14.39
C LYS A 355 -13.67 18.87 13.12
N TYR A 356 -13.59 17.54 13.09
CA TYR A 356 -13.86 16.79 11.86
C TYR A 356 -15.33 16.39 11.74
N ILE A 357 -15.99 16.00 12.84
CA ILE A 357 -17.36 15.47 12.80
C ILE A 357 -18.40 16.53 13.15
N HIS A 358 -18.29 17.15 14.32
CA HIS A 358 -19.36 18.01 14.84
C HIS A 358 -19.44 19.35 14.10
N GLU A 359 -18.33 20.04 13.87
CA GLU A 359 -18.31 21.30 13.09
C GLU A 359 -18.79 21.08 11.64
N THR A 360 -18.39 19.97 11.02
CA THR A 360 -18.86 19.60 9.66
C THR A 360 -20.36 19.36 9.63
N ALA A 361 -20.91 18.62 10.60
CA ALA A 361 -22.34 18.35 10.69
C ALA A 361 -23.20 19.59 10.95
N ARG A 362 -22.64 20.63 11.61
CA ARG A 362 -23.30 21.94 11.74
C ARG A 362 -23.38 22.68 10.40
N THR A 363 -22.42 22.46 9.50
CA THR A 363 -22.32 23.14 8.19
C THR A 363 -23.11 22.41 7.09
N PHE A 364 -23.11 21.08 7.13
CA PHE A 364 -23.76 20.19 6.18
C PHE A 364 -24.83 19.36 6.90
N LEU A 365 -26.08 19.82 6.84
CA LEU A 365 -27.24 19.15 7.44
C LEU A 365 -27.37 17.71 6.93
N ASP A 366 -27.76 16.80 7.82
CA ASP A 366 -27.97 15.36 7.57
C ASP A 366 -26.73 14.58 7.06
N ILE A 367 -25.54 15.19 7.06
CA ILE A 367 -24.32 14.52 6.58
C ILE A 367 -23.99 13.23 7.37
N ASN A 368 -24.37 13.20 8.65
CA ASN A 368 -24.16 12.06 9.54
C ASN A 368 -25.24 10.97 9.43
N ALA A 369 -26.20 11.05 8.50
CA ALA A 369 -27.33 10.11 8.42
C ALA A 369 -26.91 8.63 8.29
N TYR A 370 -25.72 8.35 7.77
CA TYR A 370 -25.16 7.00 7.62
C TYR A 370 -23.90 6.75 8.43
N LEU A 371 -23.49 7.70 9.28
CA LEU A 371 -22.28 7.56 10.09
C LEU A 371 -22.60 6.74 11.34
N THR A 372 -21.79 5.72 11.62
CA THR A 372 -21.90 4.89 12.83
C THR A 372 -20.66 5.07 13.72
N PRO A 373 -20.77 4.80 15.03
CA PRO A 373 -19.61 4.81 15.94
C PRO A 373 -18.43 3.97 15.44
N THR A 374 -18.70 2.78 14.88
CA THR A 374 -17.68 1.92 14.26
C THR A 374 -16.88 2.67 13.21
N MET A 375 -17.52 3.47 12.34
CA MET A 375 -16.84 4.24 11.30
C MET A 375 -15.97 5.39 11.84
N VAL A 376 -16.17 5.80 13.09
CA VAL A 376 -15.43 6.88 13.75
C VAL A 376 -14.23 6.34 14.52
N TYR A 377 -14.36 5.20 15.20
CA TYR A 377 -13.28 4.65 16.04
C TYR A 377 -12.40 3.64 15.33
N SER A 378 -12.93 2.87 14.37
CA SER A 378 -12.10 2.00 13.54
C SER A 378 -10.92 2.69 12.85
N PRO A 379 -11.04 3.89 12.25
CA PRO A 379 -9.87 4.55 11.66
C PRO A 379 -8.78 4.90 12.67
N ILE A 380 -9.14 5.21 13.92
CA ILE A 380 -8.18 5.47 15.00
C ILE A 380 -7.47 4.17 15.38
N TYR A 381 -8.24 3.10 15.58
CA TYR A 381 -7.76 1.77 15.91
C TYR A 381 -6.81 1.21 14.83
N GLU A 382 -7.16 1.40 13.56
CA GLU A 382 -6.38 0.96 12.40
C GLU A 382 -5.09 1.77 12.23
N ALA A 383 -5.19 3.11 12.26
CA ALA A 383 -4.07 4.01 12.03
C ALA A 383 -2.95 3.84 13.07
N LEU A 384 -3.33 3.65 14.33
CA LEU A 384 -2.39 3.46 15.43
C LEU A 384 -1.89 2.02 15.57
N GLU A 385 -2.39 1.09 14.75
CA GLU A 385 -2.22 -0.37 14.90
C GLU A 385 -3.05 -0.94 16.06
N PRO A 386 -3.55 -2.19 15.95
CA PRO A 386 -4.55 -2.74 16.89
C PRO A 386 -4.20 -2.63 18.38
N GLU A 387 -2.94 -2.89 18.76
CA GLU A 387 -2.50 -2.84 20.15
C GLU A 387 -2.48 -1.41 20.71
N HIS A 388 -1.79 -0.48 20.03
CA HIS A 388 -1.71 0.92 20.47
C HIS A 388 -3.06 1.64 20.30
N GLY A 389 -3.83 1.30 19.27
CA GLY A 389 -5.16 1.83 19.03
C GLY A 389 -6.15 1.45 20.13
N ARG A 390 -6.14 0.18 20.57
CA ARG A 390 -6.89 -0.27 21.76
C ARG A 390 -6.49 0.54 22.98
N HIS A 391 -5.19 0.58 23.27
CA HIS A 391 -4.65 1.27 24.44
C HIS A 391 -5.00 2.76 24.46
N PHE A 392 -4.90 3.44 23.32
CA PHE A 392 -5.28 4.84 23.16
C PHE A 392 -6.75 5.09 23.52
N LEU A 393 -7.67 4.28 23.00
CA LEU A 393 -9.10 4.43 23.26
C LEU A 393 -9.43 4.12 24.72
N GLU A 394 -8.84 3.07 25.31
CA GLU A 394 -8.99 2.73 26.73
C GLU A 394 -8.51 3.88 27.64
N MET A 395 -7.35 4.48 27.34
CA MET A 395 -6.86 5.66 28.06
C MET A 395 -7.78 6.87 27.90
N ALA A 396 -8.31 7.10 26.70
CA ALA A 396 -9.20 8.23 26.43
C ALA A 396 -10.49 8.15 27.26
N ILE A 397 -11.07 6.96 27.43
CA ILE A 397 -12.30 6.78 28.21
C ILE A 397 -12.07 6.68 29.72
N ALA A 398 -10.86 6.31 30.14
CA ALA A 398 -10.45 6.32 31.54
C ALA A 398 -10.22 7.74 32.10
N ASP A 399 -10.08 8.74 31.22
CA ASP A 399 -9.96 10.14 31.64
C ASP A 399 -11.24 10.61 32.37
N SER A 400 -11.04 11.26 33.52
CA SER A 400 -12.11 11.84 34.34
C SER A 400 -12.94 12.89 33.61
N GLN A 401 -12.37 13.55 32.60
CA GLN A 401 -13.05 14.58 31.80
C GLN A 401 -13.90 13.98 30.67
N CYS A 402 -13.77 12.67 30.40
CA CYS A 402 -14.53 12.01 29.35
C CYS A 402 -16.02 11.88 29.74
N PRO A 403 -16.96 12.39 28.90
CA PRO A 403 -18.40 12.27 29.12
C PRO A 403 -18.85 10.82 29.21
N ALA A 404 -19.93 10.57 29.95
CA ALA A 404 -20.45 9.22 30.15
C ALA A 404 -20.91 8.58 28.83
N GLU A 405 -21.52 9.36 27.96
CA GLU A 405 -22.03 8.93 26.65
C GLU A 405 -20.88 8.49 25.73
N LEU A 406 -19.81 9.29 25.65
CA LEU A 406 -18.63 8.96 24.84
C LEU A 406 -17.91 7.72 25.38
N ARG A 407 -17.82 7.60 26.72
CA ARG A 407 -17.24 6.41 27.38
C ARG A 407 -18.01 5.15 27.02
N GLU A 408 -19.33 5.17 27.10
CA GLU A 408 -20.18 4.04 26.73
C GLU A 408 -20.04 3.69 25.25
N GLU A 409 -20.04 4.70 24.37
CA GLU A 409 -19.93 4.49 22.92
C GLU A 409 -18.61 3.83 22.52
N VAL A 410 -17.48 4.32 23.05
CA VAL A 410 -16.15 3.74 22.79
C VAL A 410 -16.00 2.37 23.44
N GLN A 411 -16.54 2.15 24.65
CA GLN A 411 -16.50 0.83 25.29
C GLN A 411 -17.27 -0.20 24.46
N ASN A 412 -18.46 0.14 23.96
CA ASN A 412 -19.24 -0.72 23.08
C ASN A 412 -18.47 -1.09 21.81
N PHE A 413 -17.75 -0.12 21.22
CA PHE A 413 -16.87 -0.37 20.08
C PHE A 413 -15.73 -1.34 20.43
N LEU A 414 -15.05 -1.15 21.56
CA LEU A 414 -13.97 -2.04 22.00
C LEU A 414 -14.47 -3.46 22.25
N ASP A 415 -15.63 -3.61 22.90
CA ASP A 415 -16.27 -4.91 23.14
C ASP A 415 -16.67 -5.59 21.82
N GLU A 416 -17.14 -4.82 20.82
CA GLU A 416 -17.43 -5.35 19.48
C GLU A 416 -16.16 -5.87 18.80
N VAL A 417 -15.06 -5.11 18.86
CA VAL A 417 -13.76 -5.53 18.28
C VAL A 417 -13.23 -6.77 18.98
N GLU A 418 -13.35 -6.86 20.30
CA GLU A 418 -12.91 -8.02 21.09
C GLU A 418 -13.73 -9.27 20.77
N THR A 419 -15.06 -9.13 20.65
CA THR A 419 -15.96 -10.27 20.42
C THR A 419 -16.01 -10.73 18.96
N GLN A 420 -15.97 -9.80 18.01
CA GLN A 420 -16.17 -10.09 16.59
C GLN A 420 -14.88 -10.03 15.78
N GLY A 421 -13.85 -9.35 16.27
CA GLY A 421 -12.67 -9.00 15.50
C GLY A 421 -12.79 -7.69 14.75
N PHE A 422 -11.63 -7.04 14.61
CA PHE A 422 -11.48 -5.81 13.85
C PHE A 422 -11.71 -6.04 12.34
N CYS A 423 -12.52 -5.18 11.72
CA CYS A 423 -12.77 -5.19 10.28
C CYS A 423 -11.99 -4.03 9.62
N PRO A 424 -10.95 -4.31 8.83
CA PRO A 424 -10.14 -3.26 8.22
C PRO A 424 -10.92 -2.50 7.14
N LYS A 425 -10.51 -1.25 6.87
CA LYS A 425 -11.22 -0.34 5.95
C LYS A 425 -11.62 -1.00 4.61
N PRO A 426 -10.71 -1.69 3.89
CA PRO A 426 -11.05 -2.21 2.57
C PRO A 426 -12.16 -3.27 2.63
N VAL A 427 -12.17 -4.09 3.68
CA VAL A 427 -13.20 -5.12 3.88
C VAL A 427 -14.53 -4.46 4.26
N PHE A 428 -14.50 -3.49 5.17
CA PHE A 428 -15.69 -2.78 5.63
C PHE A 428 -16.44 -2.10 4.48
N PHE A 429 -15.73 -1.31 3.65
CA PHE A 429 -16.35 -0.62 2.52
C PHE A 429 -16.76 -1.58 1.39
N ALA A 430 -16.04 -2.69 1.18
CA ALA A 430 -16.48 -3.74 0.27
C ALA A 430 -17.81 -4.37 0.71
N ILE A 431 -17.97 -4.67 2.00
CA ILE A 431 -19.23 -5.17 2.57
C ILE A 431 -20.35 -4.14 2.37
N LEU A 432 -20.10 -2.87 2.71
CA LEU A 432 -21.09 -1.79 2.57
C LEU A 432 -21.53 -1.63 1.11
N ARG A 433 -20.60 -1.68 0.16
CA ARG A 433 -20.87 -1.60 -1.27
C ARG A 433 -21.62 -2.83 -1.79
N TYR A 434 -21.34 -4.02 -1.26
CA TYR A 434 -22.13 -5.22 -1.52
C TYR A 434 -23.58 -5.07 -1.08
N GLN A 435 -23.79 -4.64 0.17
CA GLN A 435 -25.12 -4.49 0.76
C GLN A 435 -25.95 -3.42 0.01
N ARG A 436 -25.33 -2.30 -0.39
CA ARG A 436 -25.97 -1.26 -1.20
C ARG A 436 -26.39 -1.80 -2.57
N TRP A 437 -25.51 -2.54 -3.25
CA TRP A 437 -25.83 -3.17 -4.54
C TRP A 437 -26.96 -4.18 -4.41
N LEU A 438 -26.95 -5.04 -3.38
CA LEU A 438 -27.99 -6.05 -3.18
C LEU A 438 -29.36 -5.42 -2.93
N LYS A 439 -29.43 -4.26 -2.24
CA LYS A 439 -30.69 -3.51 -2.08
C LYS A 439 -31.27 -3.02 -3.39
N ILE A 440 -30.42 -2.70 -4.38
CA ILE A 440 -30.84 -2.25 -5.72
C ILE A 440 -31.16 -3.45 -6.62
N ASN A 441 -30.58 -4.61 -6.35
CA ASN A 441 -30.73 -5.84 -7.12
C ASN A 441 -31.08 -7.05 -6.21
N PRO A 442 -32.27 -7.07 -5.59
CA PRO A 442 -32.63 -8.09 -4.59
C PRO A 442 -32.71 -9.50 -5.17
N ASP A 443 -33.10 -9.62 -6.44
CA ASP A 443 -33.25 -10.91 -7.15
C ASP A 443 -31.95 -11.38 -7.82
N ALA A 444 -30.79 -10.89 -7.37
CA ALA A 444 -29.50 -11.26 -7.91
C ALA A 444 -29.25 -12.77 -7.83
N THR A 445 -29.03 -13.40 -8.99
CA THR A 445 -28.67 -14.82 -9.06
C THR A 445 -27.37 -15.11 -8.30
N LEU A 446 -27.17 -16.36 -7.85
CA LEU A 446 -25.93 -16.81 -7.20
C LEU A 446 -24.67 -16.47 -8.02
N ARG A 447 -24.77 -16.60 -9.35
CA ARG A 447 -23.69 -16.25 -10.28
C ARG A 447 -23.39 -14.75 -10.28
N ALA A 448 -24.42 -13.89 -10.24
CA ALA A 448 -24.24 -12.45 -10.17
C ALA A 448 -23.61 -12.03 -8.84
N LYS A 449 -24.13 -12.55 -7.71
CA LYS A 449 -23.55 -12.36 -6.37
C LYS A 449 -22.07 -12.79 -6.33
N GLY A 450 -21.75 -13.99 -6.83
CA GLY A 450 -20.38 -14.49 -6.88
C GLY A 450 -19.44 -13.70 -7.78
N ARG A 451 -19.92 -13.20 -8.93
CA ARG A 451 -19.14 -12.30 -9.77
C ARG A 451 -18.85 -10.98 -9.06
N TYR A 452 -19.85 -10.41 -8.39
CA TYR A 452 -19.69 -9.13 -7.73
C TYR A 452 -18.73 -9.21 -6.54
N ILE A 453 -18.75 -10.29 -5.76
CA ILE A 453 -17.74 -10.55 -4.73
C ILE A 453 -16.32 -10.58 -5.32
N GLN A 454 -16.12 -11.17 -6.50
CA GLN A 454 -14.81 -11.17 -7.18
C GLN A 454 -14.36 -9.78 -7.62
N GLU A 455 -15.29 -8.96 -8.09
CA GLU A 455 -15.01 -7.55 -8.40
C GLU A 455 -14.61 -6.78 -7.12
N LEU A 456 -15.31 -6.98 -6.01
CA LEU A 456 -14.97 -6.35 -4.72
C LEU A 456 -13.60 -6.81 -4.17
N LEU A 457 -13.29 -8.09 -4.25
CA LEU A 457 -11.98 -8.63 -3.84
C LEU A 457 -10.83 -7.93 -4.57
N LYS A 458 -11.03 -7.63 -5.86
CA LYS A 458 -10.08 -6.93 -6.71
C LYS A 458 -10.04 -5.43 -6.43
N ASP A 459 -11.19 -4.76 -6.49
CA ASP A 459 -11.29 -3.29 -6.37
C ASP A 459 -10.71 -2.80 -5.04
N TYR A 460 -10.98 -3.51 -3.93
CA TYR A 460 -10.50 -3.14 -2.59
C TYR A 460 -9.15 -3.77 -2.22
N ASN A 461 -8.53 -4.51 -3.14
CA ASN A 461 -7.27 -5.21 -2.93
C ASN A 461 -7.26 -6.05 -1.63
N ILE A 462 -8.28 -6.90 -1.47
CA ILE A 462 -8.49 -7.72 -0.27
C ILE A 462 -7.40 -8.79 -0.15
N THR A 463 -6.82 -9.24 -1.26
CA THR A 463 -5.70 -10.19 -1.26
C THR A 463 -4.50 -9.64 -0.50
N ASP A 464 -4.08 -8.40 -0.76
CA ASP A 464 -3.00 -7.77 0.00
C ASP A 464 -3.41 -7.46 1.44
N CYS A 465 -4.68 -7.10 1.66
CA CYS A 465 -5.22 -6.95 3.02
C CYS A 465 -5.08 -8.25 3.83
N THR A 466 -5.17 -9.42 3.18
CA THR A 466 -5.07 -10.74 3.83
C THR A 466 -3.68 -11.01 4.40
N LYS A 467 -2.64 -10.31 3.92
CA LYS A 467 -1.27 -10.42 4.46
C LYS A 467 -1.17 -9.86 5.89
N LEU A 468 -1.95 -8.82 6.20
CA LEU A 468 -2.02 -8.19 7.53
C LEU A 468 -3.18 -8.72 8.37
N TYR A 469 -4.30 -9.03 7.72
CA TYR A 469 -5.53 -9.52 8.34
C TYR A 469 -5.93 -10.85 7.68
N PRO A 470 -5.41 -12.00 8.14
CA PRO A 470 -5.63 -13.31 7.50
C PRO A 470 -7.09 -13.70 7.29
N ASP A 471 -7.99 -13.14 8.10
CA ASP A 471 -9.43 -13.40 8.08
C ASP A 471 -10.24 -12.43 7.17
N ALA A 472 -9.60 -11.44 6.54
CA ALA A 472 -10.24 -10.39 5.73
C ALA A 472 -11.20 -10.96 4.66
N ARG A 473 -10.76 -11.98 3.92
CA ARG A 473 -11.59 -12.64 2.90
C ARG A 473 -12.78 -13.35 3.52
N LEU A 474 -12.56 -14.08 4.61
CA LEU A 474 -13.62 -14.82 5.29
C LEU A 474 -14.67 -13.86 5.85
N ARG A 475 -14.23 -12.75 6.45
CA ARG A 475 -15.09 -11.67 6.93
C ARG A 475 -15.95 -11.08 5.82
N LEU A 476 -15.37 -10.78 4.65
CA LEU A 476 -16.11 -10.30 3.49
C LEU A 476 -17.24 -11.26 3.13
N PHE A 477 -16.97 -12.56 3.02
CA PHE A 477 -18.00 -13.55 2.69
C PHE A 477 -19.06 -13.66 3.79
N LEU A 478 -18.64 -13.69 5.06
CA LEU A 478 -19.52 -13.83 6.22
C LEU A 478 -20.57 -12.71 6.29
N ASP A 479 -20.15 -11.47 6.06
CA ASP A 479 -21.00 -10.28 6.17
C ASP A 479 -21.66 -9.86 4.85
N THR A 480 -21.51 -10.68 3.80
CA THR A 480 -22.16 -10.49 2.49
C THR A 480 -23.05 -11.68 2.13
N VAL A 481 -22.50 -12.67 1.45
CA VAL A 481 -23.23 -13.82 0.90
C VAL A 481 -23.70 -14.81 1.97
N PHE A 482 -23.10 -14.78 3.17
CA PHE A 482 -23.54 -15.56 4.32
C PHE A 482 -24.24 -14.73 5.41
N ALA A 483 -24.59 -13.47 5.13
CA ALA A 483 -25.25 -12.60 6.11
C ALA A 483 -26.56 -13.23 6.63
N GLU A 484 -27.31 -13.87 5.73
CA GLU A 484 -28.58 -14.57 5.98
C GLU A 484 -28.44 -16.10 6.03
N ALA A 485 -27.20 -16.62 6.12
CA ALA A 485 -26.98 -18.06 6.23
C ALA A 485 -27.47 -18.61 7.58
N SER A 486 -27.67 -19.93 7.63
CA SER A 486 -28.09 -20.63 8.84
C SER A 486 -27.13 -20.36 10.01
N LEU A 487 -27.67 -20.38 11.24
CA LEU A 487 -26.88 -20.16 12.46
C LEU A 487 -25.72 -21.15 12.58
N VAL A 488 -25.89 -22.38 12.09
CA VAL A 488 -24.85 -23.41 12.09
C VAL A 488 -23.67 -23.00 11.20
N VAL A 489 -23.94 -22.60 9.95
CA VAL A 489 -22.91 -22.14 9.02
C VAL A 489 -22.23 -20.89 9.57
N ARG A 490 -23.00 -19.90 10.03
CA ARG A 490 -22.43 -18.65 10.58
C ARG A 490 -21.58 -18.91 11.82
N ALA A 491 -21.98 -19.80 12.71
CA ALA A 491 -21.20 -20.16 13.89
C ALA A 491 -19.87 -20.84 13.51
N HIS A 492 -19.90 -21.77 12.56
CA HIS A 492 -18.68 -22.41 12.03
C HIS A 492 -17.74 -21.40 11.40
N LEU A 493 -18.24 -20.53 10.51
CA LEU A 493 -17.42 -19.52 9.84
C LEU A 493 -16.84 -18.51 10.85
N ARG A 494 -17.58 -18.12 11.89
CA ARG A 494 -17.05 -17.27 12.97
C ARG A 494 -15.96 -17.95 13.78
N SER A 495 -16.13 -19.23 14.11
CA SER A 495 -15.08 -20.02 14.78
C SER A 495 -13.82 -20.09 13.93
N TRP A 496 -13.98 -20.34 12.63
CA TRP A 496 -12.86 -20.36 11.68
C TRP A 496 -12.15 -18.99 11.60
N MET A 497 -12.92 -17.90 11.54
CA MET A 497 -12.40 -16.53 11.54
C MET A 497 -11.57 -16.19 12.79
N SER A 498 -11.94 -16.74 13.95
CA SER A 498 -11.15 -16.61 15.18
C SER A 498 -9.84 -17.40 15.09
N GLN A 499 -9.91 -18.65 14.60
CA GLN A 499 -8.73 -19.53 14.51
C GLN A 499 -7.69 -19.02 13.50
N GLN A 500 -8.12 -18.44 12.36
CA GLN A 500 -7.21 -17.86 11.37
C GLN A 500 -6.39 -16.68 11.91
N ARG A 501 -6.93 -15.95 12.88
CA ARG A 501 -6.23 -14.83 13.52
C ARG A 501 -5.17 -15.30 14.52
N GLU A 502 -5.39 -16.43 15.16
CA GLU A 502 -4.47 -16.99 16.16
C GLU A 502 -3.40 -17.91 15.56
N LEU A 503 -3.69 -18.56 14.43
CA LEU A 503 -2.87 -19.60 13.82
C LEU A 503 -2.88 -19.42 12.30
N SER A 504 -1.70 -19.28 11.69
CA SER A 504 -1.53 -19.49 10.25
C SER A 504 -1.80 -20.98 9.95
N LEU A 505 -3.08 -21.33 9.76
CA LEU A 505 -3.52 -22.70 9.56
C LEU A 505 -3.22 -23.18 8.13
N PRO A 506 -2.80 -24.45 7.94
CA PRO A 506 -2.61 -25.02 6.59
C PRO A 506 -3.93 -25.08 5.80
N ASP A 507 -3.87 -24.76 4.50
CA ASP A 507 -5.03 -24.76 3.57
C ASP A 507 -5.85 -26.06 3.57
N THR A 508 -5.21 -27.20 3.84
CA THR A 508 -5.86 -28.52 3.85
C THR A 508 -6.89 -28.67 4.96
N ARG A 509 -6.69 -28.01 6.12
CA ARG A 509 -7.64 -28.03 7.23
C ARG A 509 -8.94 -27.30 6.87
N HIS A 510 -8.83 -26.15 6.21
CA HIS A 510 -9.97 -25.35 5.76
C HIS A 510 -10.85 -26.10 4.75
N GLN A 511 -10.22 -26.83 3.82
CA GLN A 511 -10.94 -27.63 2.83
C GLN A 511 -11.70 -28.81 3.46
N TRP A 512 -11.14 -29.38 4.54
CA TRP A 512 -11.81 -30.40 5.33
C TRP A 512 -13.03 -29.86 6.09
N GLU A 513 -12.89 -28.74 6.80
CA GLU A 513 -14.00 -28.10 7.56
C GLU A 513 -15.17 -27.74 6.63
N ILE A 514 -14.87 -27.21 5.43
CA ILE A 514 -15.89 -26.94 4.40
C ILE A 514 -16.59 -28.24 3.97
N ARG A 515 -15.84 -29.33 3.76
CA ARG A 515 -16.42 -30.60 3.34
C ARG A 515 -17.31 -31.20 4.44
N GLU A 516 -16.90 -31.08 5.69
CA GLU A 516 -17.69 -31.53 6.84
C GLU A 516 -19.03 -30.78 6.88
N LEU A 517 -19.00 -29.46 6.74
CA LEU A 517 -20.21 -28.63 6.62
C LEU A 517 -21.10 -29.09 5.46
N LEU A 518 -20.52 -29.29 4.28
CA LEU A 518 -21.26 -29.73 3.07
C LEU A 518 -21.87 -31.13 3.19
N SER A 519 -21.28 -32.01 4.02
CA SER A 519 -21.68 -33.43 4.08
C SER A 519 -22.62 -33.73 5.25
N ASN A 520 -22.49 -33.00 6.36
CA ASN A 520 -23.15 -33.31 7.63
C ASN A 520 -24.33 -32.38 7.95
N HIS A 521 -24.60 -31.39 7.11
CA HIS A 521 -25.66 -30.41 7.33
C HIS A 521 -26.52 -30.26 6.08
N GLU A 522 -27.83 -30.05 6.26
CA GLU A 522 -28.72 -29.61 5.19
C GLU A 522 -28.45 -28.13 4.92
N LEU A 523 -27.83 -27.86 3.77
CA LEU A 523 -27.48 -26.51 3.34
C LEU A 523 -28.38 -26.08 2.18
N SER A 524 -28.69 -24.79 2.14
CA SER A 524 -29.29 -24.19 0.96
C SER A 524 -28.33 -24.20 -0.24
N ASP A 525 -28.89 -24.10 -1.45
CA ASP A 525 -28.09 -23.97 -2.68
C ASP A 525 -27.11 -22.80 -2.62
N GLU A 526 -27.50 -21.69 -1.97
CA GLU A 526 -26.66 -20.51 -1.78
C GLU A 526 -25.47 -20.80 -0.85
N GLU A 527 -25.72 -21.40 0.32
CA GLU A 527 -24.68 -21.76 1.28
C GLU A 527 -23.68 -22.73 0.65
N ALA A 528 -24.17 -23.80 0.01
CA ALA A 528 -23.32 -24.78 -0.67
C ALA A 528 -22.51 -24.15 -1.82
N TYR A 529 -23.10 -23.22 -2.57
CA TYR A 529 -22.45 -22.53 -3.69
C TYR A 529 -21.26 -21.68 -3.24
N PHE A 530 -21.42 -20.90 -2.15
CA PHE A 530 -20.39 -20.00 -1.65
C PHE A 530 -19.33 -20.70 -0.79
N LEU A 531 -19.71 -21.72 -0.01
CA LEU A 531 -18.74 -22.50 0.78
C LEU A 531 -17.67 -23.14 -0.12
N LYS A 532 -18.06 -23.65 -1.29
CA LYS A 532 -17.15 -24.22 -2.29
C LYS A 532 -16.19 -23.20 -2.91
N ARG A 533 -16.50 -21.90 -2.85
CA ARG A 533 -15.74 -20.80 -3.47
C ARG A 533 -14.88 -20.00 -2.50
N LEU A 534 -15.23 -20.04 -1.21
CA LEU A 534 -14.47 -19.43 -0.15
C LEU A 534 -12.96 -19.77 -0.20
N PRO A 535 -12.53 -21.05 -0.38
CA PRO A 535 -11.11 -21.41 -0.36
C PRO A 535 -10.36 -21.13 -1.67
N LEU A 536 -11.05 -20.73 -2.75
CA LEU A 536 -10.43 -20.55 -4.07
C LEU A 536 -10.71 -19.15 -4.63
N PRO A 537 -9.78 -18.20 -4.40
CA PRO A 537 -9.93 -16.80 -4.78
C PRO A 537 -10.19 -16.57 -6.26
N HIS A 538 -9.63 -17.40 -7.13
CA HIS A 538 -9.63 -17.22 -8.58
C HIS A 538 -10.90 -17.72 -9.29
N LEU A 539 -11.77 -18.45 -8.60
CA LEU A 539 -12.88 -19.12 -9.28
C LEU A 539 -13.99 -18.14 -9.66
N SER A 540 -14.44 -18.28 -10.91
CA SER A 540 -15.51 -17.44 -11.45
C SER A 540 -16.89 -17.89 -10.94
N GLY A 541 -17.86 -16.98 -10.98
CA GLY A 541 -19.25 -17.33 -10.67
C GLY A 541 -19.86 -18.40 -11.59
N ALA A 542 -19.23 -18.70 -12.74
CA ALA A 542 -19.72 -19.69 -13.71
C ALA A 542 -19.13 -21.10 -13.52
N ASP A 543 -18.12 -21.25 -12.65
CA ASP A 543 -17.35 -22.47 -12.55
C ASP A 543 -18.10 -23.54 -11.74
N SER A 544 -18.21 -24.77 -12.24
CA SER A 544 -18.74 -25.87 -11.41
C SER A 544 -17.62 -26.45 -10.56
N ILE A 545 -17.86 -26.57 -9.26
CA ILE A 545 -16.86 -26.95 -8.25
C ILE A 545 -17.42 -28.13 -7.45
N GLU A 546 -16.60 -29.16 -7.31
CA GLU A 546 -16.88 -30.28 -6.43
C GLU A 546 -15.70 -30.51 -5.49
N ILE A 547 -16.00 -30.79 -4.23
CA ILE A 547 -15.00 -31.12 -3.21
C ILE A 547 -15.02 -32.63 -3.05
N ILE A 548 -13.93 -33.29 -3.44
CA ILE A 548 -13.82 -34.75 -3.45
C ILE A 548 -12.89 -35.24 -2.34
N ALA A 549 -13.22 -36.39 -1.77
CA ALA A 549 -12.37 -37.09 -0.81
C ALA A 549 -11.28 -37.87 -1.54
N ASN A 550 -10.07 -37.91 -1.00
CA ASN A 550 -9.11 -38.94 -1.38
C ASN A 550 -9.55 -40.30 -0.77
N PRO A 551 -9.84 -41.32 -1.58
CA PRO A 551 -10.29 -42.62 -1.07
C PRO A 551 -9.22 -43.40 -0.30
N GLN A 552 -7.93 -43.07 -0.47
CA GLN A 552 -6.80 -43.88 0.06
C GLN A 552 -6.25 -43.38 1.39
N THR A 553 -6.26 -42.06 1.63
CA THR A 553 -5.83 -41.43 2.89
C THR A 553 -6.98 -41.21 3.86
N GLY A 554 -8.21 -41.52 3.45
CA GLY A 554 -9.40 -41.28 4.26
C GLY A 554 -9.71 -39.79 4.42
N PHE A 555 -10.44 -39.44 5.47
CA PHE A 555 -11.07 -38.13 5.66
C PHE A 555 -10.12 -36.93 5.81
N GLN A 556 -8.79 -37.09 5.76
CA GLN A 556 -7.81 -36.02 6.02
C GLN A 556 -7.23 -35.35 4.76
N ASP A 557 -7.49 -35.87 3.57
CA ASP A 557 -6.98 -35.31 2.30
C ASP A 557 -8.15 -35.06 1.34
N VAL A 558 -8.51 -33.80 1.19
CA VAL A 558 -9.65 -33.33 0.40
C VAL A 558 -9.11 -32.53 -0.78
N GLU A 559 -9.68 -32.74 -1.96
CA GLU A 559 -9.24 -32.09 -3.18
C GLU A 559 -10.39 -31.36 -3.87
N ILE A 560 -10.09 -30.20 -4.45
CA ILE A 560 -11.07 -29.41 -5.20
C ILE A 560 -11.00 -29.72 -6.69
N MET A 561 -12.12 -30.19 -7.23
CA MET A 561 -12.32 -30.49 -8.63
C MET A 561 -13.03 -29.32 -9.33
N VAL A 562 -12.37 -28.76 -10.34
CA VAL A 562 -12.88 -27.63 -11.12
C VAL A 562 -13.33 -28.13 -12.49
N THR A 563 -14.59 -27.94 -12.84
CA THR A 563 -15.12 -28.31 -14.16
C THR A 563 -15.00 -27.15 -15.14
N ARG A 564 -14.54 -27.47 -16.34
CA ARG A 564 -14.33 -26.54 -17.47
C ARG A 564 -14.92 -27.15 -18.74
N ARG A 565 -15.20 -26.29 -19.74
CA ARG A 565 -15.57 -26.73 -21.10
C ARG A 565 -14.42 -26.51 -22.05
N ASP A 566 -14.16 -27.50 -22.90
CA ASP A 566 -13.19 -27.40 -23.98
C ASP A 566 -13.74 -26.58 -25.16
N PHE A 567 -12.92 -26.30 -26.18
CA PHE A 567 -13.36 -25.53 -27.36
C PHE A 567 -14.40 -26.23 -28.23
N LYS A 568 -14.68 -27.52 -28.00
CA LYS A 568 -15.77 -28.26 -28.64
C LYS A 568 -17.05 -28.28 -27.80
N GLY A 569 -16.98 -27.81 -26.56
CA GLY A 569 -18.10 -27.77 -25.62
C GLY A 569 -18.17 -28.98 -24.67
N ASP A 570 -17.23 -29.92 -24.76
CA ASP A 570 -17.16 -31.10 -23.89
C ASP A 570 -16.68 -30.68 -22.49
N ASN A 571 -17.26 -31.23 -21.42
CA ASN A 571 -16.76 -30.95 -20.07
C ASN A 571 -15.51 -31.77 -19.76
N PHE A 572 -14.64 -31.19 -18.94
CA PHE A 572 -13.53 -31.88 -18.31
C PHE A 572 -13.26 -31.29 -16.92
N HIS A 573 -12.55 -32.04 -16.10
CA HIS A 573 -12.32 -31.74 -14.69
C HIS A 573 -10.82 -31.54 -14.43
N ILE A 574 -10.46 -30.51 -13.66
CA ILE A 574 -9.07 -30.25 -13.26
C ILE A 574 -8.92 -30.47 -11.76
N ARG A 575 -7.95 -31.29 -11.35
CA ARG A 575 -7.62 -31.58 -9.94
C ARG A 575 -6.26 -32.26 -9.76
N ARG A 576 -5.77 -32.32 -8.52
CA ARG A 576 -4.65 -33.21 -8.13
C ARG A 576 -5.03 -34.68 -8.28
N PRO A 577 -4.06 -35.58 -8.51
CA PRO A 577 -4.30 -37.02 -8.50
C PRO A 577 -4.80 -37.49 -7.13
N ILE A 578 -5.77 -38.38 -7.11
CA ILE A 578 -6.31 -38.98 -5.87
C ILE A 578 -5.80 -40.40 -5.63
N ASN A 579 -5.07 -40.98 -6.58
CA ASN A 579 -4.46 -42.30 -6.42
C ASN A 579 -3.22 -42.45 -7.33
N PRO A 580 -2.30 -43.38 -6.98
CA PRO A 580 -1.10 -43.66 -7.79
C PRO A 580 -1.38 -44.12 -9.23
N LYS A 581 -2.56 -44.70 -9.52
CA LYS A 581 -2.89 -45.14 -10.88
C LYS A 581 -3.06 -43.96 -11.84
N GLU A 582 -3.50 -42.81 -11.34
CA GLU A 582 -3.60 -41.58 -12.14
C GLU A 582 -2.24 -40.98 -12.45
N ILE A 583 -1.31 -41.01 -11.48
CA ILE A 583 0.10 -40.61 -11.69
C ILE A 583 0.75 -41.51 -12.75
N LEU A 584 0.53 -42.82 -12.67
CA LEU A 584 1.00 -43.77 -13.68
C LEU A 584 0.40 -43.52 -15.06
N ARG A 585 -0.88 -43.11 -15.14
CA ARG A 585 -1.51 -42.73 -16.41
C ARG A 585 -0.88 -41.46 -16.99
N LEU A 586 -0.61 -40.45 -16.15
CA LEU A 586 0.11 -39.25 -16.57
C LEU A 586 1.52 -39.60 -17.08
N HIS A 587 2.25 -40.45 -16.36
CA HIS A 587 3.58 -40.90 -16.80
C HIS A 587 3.53 -41.59 -18.17
N ARG A 588 2.55 -42.49 -18.38
CA ARG A 588 2.34 -43.13 -19.70
C ARG A 588 2.04 -42.11 -20.78
N LEU A 589 1.23 -41.10 -20.47
CA LEU A 589 0.90 -40.03 -21.41
C LEU A 589 2.15 -39.24 -21.85
N PHE A 590 3.10 -38.95 -20.95
CA PHE A 590 4.39 -38.38 -21.35
C PHE A 590 5.20 -39.33 -22.25
N GLY A 591 5.19 -40.63 -21.95
CA GLY A 591 5.87 -41.66 -22.75
C GLY A 591 5.34 -41.79 -24.18
N GLU A 592 4.05 -41.55 -24.42
CA GLU A 592 3.45 -41.54 -25.78
C GLU A 592 4.09 -40.48 -26.70
N PHE A 593 4.61 -39.39 -26.12
CA PHE A 593 5.30 -38.32 -26.83
C PHE A 593 6.83 -38.42 -26.76
N GLN A 594 7.37 -39.58 -26.34
CA GLN A 594 8.81 -39.82 -26.16
C GLN A 594 9.47 -38.80 -25.21
N LEU A 595 8.69 -38.25 -24.26
CA LEU A 595 9.22 -37.38 -23.23
C LEU A 595 9.72 -38.23 -22.06
N ASP A 596 11.04 -38.32 -21.92
CA ASP A 596 11.65 -38.93 -20.74
C ASP A 596 11.39 -38.01 -19.52
N VAL A 597 10.65 -38.53 -18.55
CA VAL A 597 10.26 -37.84 -17.31
C VAL A 597 10.55 -38.74 -16.13
N GLN A 598 11.23 -38.19 -15.11
CA GLN A 598 11.49 -38.90 -13.86
C GLN A 598 10.66 -38.27 -12.77
N PHE A 599 9.74 -39.03 -12.20
CA PHE A 599 8.90 -38.57 -11.10
C PHE A 599 9.59 -38.80 -9.76
N LYS A 600 9.79 -37.74 -8.99
CA LYS A 600 10.42 -37.77 -7.66
C LYS A 600 9.37 -37.62 -6.55
N SER A 601 9.80 -37.83 -5.31
CA SER A 601 8.97 -37.67 -4.11
C SER A 601 8.50 -36.23 -3.90
N GLU A 602 9.34 -35.26 -4.26
CA GLU A 602 9.07 -33.82 -4.13
C GLU A 602 8.15 -33.26 -5.23
N HIS A 603 7.84 -34.04 -6.27
CA HIS A 603 6.94 -33.61 -7.33
C HIS A 603 5.47 -33.64 -6.89
N GLU A 604 4.79 -32.53 -7.13
CA GLU A 604 3.33 -32.42 -7.14
C GLU A 604 2.78 -32.49 -8.57
N TYR A 605 1.49 -32.77 -8.71
CA TYR A 605 0.85 -33.03 -10.00
C TYR A 605 -0.51 -32.35 -10.11
N LEU A 606 -0.85 -31.89 -11.31
CA LEU A 606 -2.18 -31.40 -11.65
C LEU A 606 -2.67 -32.07 -12.93
N LEU A 607 -3.88 -32.63 -12.89
CA LEU A 607 -4.46 -33.42 -13.97
C LEU A 607 -5.69 -32.75 -14.56
N ALA A 608 -5.92 -32.96 -15.85
CA ALA A 608 -7.21 -32.80 -16.50
C ALA A 608 -7.80 -34.18 -16.83
N LEU A 609 -9.07 -34.41 -16.46
CA LEU A 609 -9.80 -35.64 -16.70
C LEU A 609 -11.06 -35.38 -17.53
N ASN A 610 -11.41 -36.26 -18.46
CA ASN A 610 -12.71 -36.16 -19.14
C ASN A 610 -13.88 -36.57 -18.20
N GLU A 611 -15.12 -36.43 -18.66
CA GLU A 611 -16.33 -36.82 -17.89
C GLU A 611 -16.31 -38.28 -17.41
N ASN A 612 -15.59 -39.16 -18.12
CA ASN A 612 -15.43 -40.57 -17.74
C ASN A 612 -14.27 -40.82 -16.75
N GLY A 613 -13.62 -39.77 -16.23
CA GLY A 613 -12.50 -39.88 -15.28
C GLY A 613 -11.18 -40.38 -15.89
N HIS A 614 -11.01 -40.32 -17.21
CA HIS A 614 -9.73 -40.63 -17.85
C HIS A 614 -8.82 -39.41 -17.88
N VAL A 615 -7.54 -39.59 -17.56
CA VAL A 615 -6.52 -38.54 -17.64
C VAL A 615 -6.28 -38.19 -19.11
N ILE A 616 -6.59 -36.95 -19.49
CA ILE A 616 -6.46 -36.43 -20.86
C ILE A 616 -5.33 -35.40 -20.98
N ALA A 617 -4.91 -34.80 -19.87
CA ALA A 617 -3.75 -33.93 -19.78
C ALA A 617 -3.20 -33.90 -18.35
N GLY A 618 -1.98 -33.42 -18.18
CA GLY A 618 -1.45 -33.11 -16.85
C GLY A 618 -0.11 -32.41 -16.89
N LEU A 619 0.29 -31.89 -15.74
CA LEU A 619 1.59 -31.30 -15.48
C LEU A 619 2.11 -31.72 -14.11
N PHE A 620 3.42 -31.56 -13.90
CA PHE A 620 4.05 -31.77 -12.60
C PHE A 620 5.05 -30.65 -12.30
N TYR A 621 5.23 -30.37 -11.02
CA TYR A 621 5.99 -29.23 -10.51
C TYR A 621 6.54 -29.53 -9.12
N GLU A 622 7.53 -28.77 -8.69
CA GLU A 622 8.12 -28.86 -7.35
C GLU A 622 8.41 -27.46 -6.78
N PRO A 623 8.28 -27.26 -5.46
CA PRO A 623 8.74 -26.04 -4.82
C PRO A 623 10.27 -25.97 -4.84
N VAL A 624 10.81 -24.82 -5.25
CA VAL A 624 12.27 -24.57 -5.21
C VAL A 624 12.65 -23.88 -3.92
N ASP A 625 11.86 -22.87 -3.53
CA ASP A 625 12.00 -22.12 -2.28
C ASP A 625 10.61 -21.65 -1.79
N THR A 626 10.56 -20.72 -0.83
CA THR A 626 9.30 -20.22 -0.25
C THR A 626 8.48 -19.32 -1.19
N THR A 627 9.06 -18.87 -2.31
CA THR A 627 8.50 -17.89 -3.25
C THR A 627 8.45 -18.39 -4.70
N ASN A 628 9.23 -19.42 -5.04
CA ASN A 628 9.38 -19.94 -6.39
C ASN A 628 8.97 -21.41 -6.53
N ILE A 629 8.20 -21.71 -7.58
CA ILE A 629 7.88 -23.07 -8.04
C ILE A 629 8.54 -23.35 -9.39
N PHE A 630 9.16 -24.51 -9.52
CA PHE A 630 9.62 -25.04 -10.79
C PHE A 630 8.57 -25.98 -11.38
N MET A 631 8.06 -25.64 -12.56
CA MET A 631 7.17 -26.49 -13.34
C MET A 631 7.98 -27.18 -14.44
N ASP A 632 8.09 -28.50 -14.39
CA ASP A 632 8.99 -29.26 -15.25
C ASP A 632 8.39 -29.43 -16.66
N LYS A 633 7.29 -30.18 -16.79
CA LYS A 633 6.62 -30.41 -18.08
C LYS A 633 5.09 -30.49 -17.97
N ILE A 634 4.44 -30.21 -19.09
CA ILE A 634 2.99 -30.35 -19.33
C ILE A 634 2.76 -31.23 -20.56
N VAL A 635 1.72 -32.06 -20.55
CA VAL A 635 1.32 -32.91 -21.68
C VAL A 635 -0.20 -32.91 -21.87
N VAL A 636 -0.64 -33.02 -23.13
CA VAL A 636 -2.04 -33.21 -23.51
C VAL A 636 -2.11 -34.36 -24.51
N ALA A 637 -3.07 -35.28 -24.32
CA ALA A 637 -3.31 -36.39 -25.25
C ALA A 637 -3.62 -35.87 -26.66
N SER A 638 -3.09 -36.56 -27.68
CA SER A 638 -3.20 -36.14 -29.09
C SER A 638 -4.65 -35.92 -29.54
N SER A 639 -5.59 -36.75 -29.08
CA SER A 639 -7.02 -36.63 -29.38
C SER A 639 -7.71 -35.39 -28.78
N TYR A 640 -7.04 -34.73 -27.83
CA TYR A 640 -7.51 -33.56 -27.08
C TYR A 640 -6.64 -32.31 -27.35
N SER A 641 -5.61 -32.41 -28.19
CA SER A 641 -4.78 -31.28 -28.60
C SER A 641 -5.59 -30.23 -29.37
N GLY A 642 -5.25 -28.95 -29.18
CA GLY A 642 -5.94 -27.82 -29.81
C GLY A 642 -7.33 -27.48 -29.25
N ARG A 643 -7.81 -28.20 -28.22
CA ARG A 643 -9.14 -27.96 -27.61
C ARG A 643 -9.14 -26.98 -26.43
N GLY A 644 -8.04 -26.30 -26.18
CA GLY A 644 -7.92 -25.34 -25.07
C GLY A 644 -7.62 -25.95 -23.69
N ILE A 645 -7.46 -27.26 -23.59
CA ILE A 645 -7.24 -27.96 -22.30
C ILE A 645 -5.92 -27.56 -21.65
N SER A 646 -4.82 -27.44 -22.43
CA SER A 646 -3.53 -27.03 -21.87
C SER A 646 -3.59 -25.63 -21.26
N ARG A 647 -4.30 -24.70 -21.91
CA ARG A 647 -4.48 -23.33 -21.43
C ARG A 647 -5.26 -23.33 -20.13
N ALA A 648 -6.40 -24.04 -20.08
CA ALA A 648 -7.19 -24.14 -18.85
C ALA A 648 -6.42 -24.78 -17.70
N LEU A 649 -5.57 -25.78 -17.99
CA LEU A 649 -4.72 -26.43 -17.00
C LEU A 649 -3.63 -25.48 -16.47
N MET A 650 -2.98 -24.70 -17.34
CA MET A 650 -2.00 -23.68 -16.94
C MET A 650 -2.66 -22.56 -16.12
N ASP A 651 -3.81 -22.06 -16.56
CA ASP A 651 -4.55 -21.01 -15.85
C ASP A 651 -4.92 -21.47 -14.43
N GLU A 652 -5.43 -22.70 -14.30
CA GLU A 652 -5.75 -23.28 -12.99
C GLU A 652 -4.50 -23.54 -12.14
N PHE A 653 -3.40 -23.99 -12.75
CA PHE A 653 -2.11 -24.15 -12.07
C PHE A 653 -1.61 -22.82 -11.49
N PHE A 654 -1.48 -21.77 -12.31
CA PHE A 654 -1.04 -20.45 -11.85
C PHE A 654 -1.90 -19.90 -10.73
N ASN A 655 -3.22 -20.08 -10.83
CA ASN A 655 -4.13 -19.62 -9.81
C ASN A 655 -3.96 -20.36 -8.48
N ARG A 656 -3.79 -21.69 -8.51
CA ARG A 656 -3.52 -22.49 -7.31
C ARG A 656 -2.18 -22.15 -6.68
N ILE A 657 -1.15 -21.92 -7.49
CA ILE A 657 0.19 -21.54 -7.02
C ILE A 657 0.17 -20.14 -6.40
N ARG A 658 -0.50 -19.17 -7.03
CA ARG A 658 -0.73 -17.84 -6.46
C ARG A 658 -1.51 -17.93 -5.13
N GLY A 659 -2.54 -18.77 -5.08
CA GLY A 659 -3.33 -19.00 -3.87
C GLY A 659 -2.52 -19.55 -2.70
N ARG A 660 -1.44 -20.28 -2.97
CA ARG A 660 -0.49 -20.78 -1.96
C ARG A 660 0.60 -19.78 -1.57
N GLY A 661 0.56 -18.55 -2.10
CA GLY A 661 1.50 -17.47 -1.75
C GLY A 661 2.84 -17.50 -2.50
N TYR A 662 2.94 -18.23 -3.61
CA TYR A 662 4.13 -18.18 -4.47
C TYR A 662 4.02 -17.03 -5.48
N ASP A 663 5.14 -16.32 -5.68
CA ASP A 663 5.22 -15.14 -6.54
C ASP A 663 5.74 -15.49 -7.94
N VAL A 664 6.55 -16.54 -8.05
CA VAL A 664 7.31 -16.88 -9.27
C VAL A 664 7.07 -18.33 -9.69
N VAL A 665 6.87 -18.53 -10.99
CA VAL A 665 6.94 -19.85 -11.63
C VAL A 665 8.10 -19.87 -12.61
N THR A 666 8.95 -20.86 -12.49
CA THR A 666 10.05 -21.15 -13.42
C THR A 666 9.79 -22.44 -14.20
N THR A 667 10.33 -22.55 -15.41
CA THR A 667 10.27 -23.77 -16.23
C THR A 667 11.48 -23.88 -17.14
N GLY A 668 11.79 -25.07 -17.64
CA GLY A 668 12.88 -25.28 -18.60
C GLY A 668 12.59 -24.70 -19.99
N PHE A 669 13.57 -24.78 -20.90
CA PHE A 669 13.44 -24.30 -22.29
C PHE A 669 12.74 -25.27 -23.24
N TYR A 670 11.90 -26.17 -22.73
CA TYR A 670 11.15 -27.10 -23.57
C TYR A 670 9.99 -26.36 -24.26
N GLN A 671 9.92 -26.39 -25.60
CA GLN A 671 8.88 -25.68 -26.39
C GLN A 671 8.64 -24.21 -25.96
N PRO A 672 9.67 -23.34 -26.00
CA PRO A 672 9.61 -22.00 -25.42
C PRO A 672 8.51 -21.12 -26.04
N GLY A 673 8.19 -21.34 -27.33
CA GLY A 673 7.09 -20.65 -28.01
C GLY A 673 5.71 -20.87 -27.40
N TYR A 674 5.46 -22.01 -26.74
CA TYR A 674 4.25 -22.24 -25.96
C TYR A 674 4.27 -21.41 -24.68
N PHE A 675 5.37 -21.46 -23.92
CA PHE A 675 5.51 -20.76 -22.65
C PHE A 675 5.52 -19.23 -22.79
N TYR A 676 6.09 -18.68 -23.87
CA TYR A 676 5.98 -17.25 -24.17
C TYR A 676 4.52 -16.80 -24.32
N LYS A 677 3.66 -17.63 -24.93
CA LYS A 677 2.21 -17.33 -25.04
C LYS A 677 1.49 -17.40 -23.70
N GLN A 678 2.04 -18.12 -22.72
CA GLN A 678 1.55 -18.16 -21.33
C GLN A 678 2.15 -17.04 -20.47
N GLY A 679 2.95 -16.14 -21.06
CA GLY A 679 3.53 -14.98 -20.41
C GLY A 679 4.85 -15.23 -19.68
N PHE A 680 5.53 -16.37 -19.93
CA PHE A 680 6.90 -16.56 -19.47
C PHE A 680 7.87 -15.69 -20.27
N ARG A 681 9.01 -15.33 -19.67
CA ARG A 681 10.10 -14.53 -20.27
C ARG A 681 11.45 -15.09 -19.85
N VAL A 682 12.51 -14.71 -20.57
CA VAL A 682 13.89 -15.01 -20.17
C VAL A 682 14.34 -13.94 -19.19
N GLU A 683 14.81 -14.33 -18.00
CA GLU A 683 15.39 -13.43 -17.00
C GLU A 683 16.81 -13.85 -16.66
N LYS A 684 17.70 -12.87 -16.41
CA LYS A 684 19.14 -13.13 -16.20
C LYS A 684 19.45 -13.89 -14.91
N ASN A 685 18.56 -13.84 -13.92
CA ASN A 685 18.79 -14.39 -12.59
C ASN A 685 18.30 -15.84 -12.43
N TYR A 686 17.71 -16.43 -13.47
CA TYR A 686 17.11 -17.76 -13.42
C TYR A 686 17.65 -18.63 -14.56
N GLU A 687 17.83 -19.92 -14.29
CA GLU A 687 18.35 -20.90 -15.28
C GLU A 687 17.32 -21.26 -16.38
N GLY A 688 16.09 -20.76 -16.29
CA GLY A 688 14.96 -21.11 -17.15
C GLY A 688 14.09 -19.93 -17.58
N LEU A 689 12.91 -20.26 -18.10
CA LEU A 689 11.85 -19.30 -18.37
C LEU A 689 11.11 -18.95 -17.09
N VAL A 690 10.80 -17.67 -16.90
CA VAL A 690 10.22 -17.13 -15.66
C VAL A 690 8.89 -16.45 -15.94
N LYS A 691 7.90 -16.68 -15.08
CA LYS A 691 6.63 -15.97 -15.03
C LYS A 691 6.39 -15.44 -13.62
N GLN A 692 6.27 -14.13 -13.51
CA GLN A 692 5.79 -13.45 -12.30
C GLN A 692 4.26 -13.62 -12.21
N LEU A 693 3.75 -13.98 -11.03
CA LEU A 693 2.34 -14.26 -10.79
C LEU A 693 1.52 -13.06 -10.29
N ASN A 694 2.17 -11.89 -10.13
CA ASN A 694 1.61 -10.60 -9.67
C ASN A 694 0.12 -10.41 -9.94
#